data_AF-A0A9D6VT21-F1
#
_entry.id   AF-A0A9D6VT21-F1
#
_cell.length_a   1.000
_cell.length_b   1.000
_cell.length_c   1.000
_cell.angle_alpha   90.00
_cell.angle_beta   90.00
_cell.angle_gamma   90.00
#
_symmetry.space_group_name_H-M   'P 1'
#
loop_
_entity.id
_entity.type
_entity.pdbx_description
1 polymer ?
#
loop_
_entity_poly.entity_id
_entity_poly.type
_entity_poly.pdbx_seq_one_letter_code
_entity_poly.pdbx_strand_id
1 'polypeptide(L)'
;MLSNNFSSRLLTILLAALSITASAYAGGVIELPQTGETKCYDSSGAEIACAGTGQDADIQAGVAWPSPRFTDNGDQTVTDNLTGLIWVKDANIMTTRDPGFDADNIADDGKVIWQHALNYVAKLNSESYLGHNDWRLPNVNELSSLVNVDEAGISTWLNTQGFSNVQADYYWSSSMYSGDTYSGWGVAMDYGQVKYRGKAFTYNVWPVRSSGPSVISLPQTGQTKCNDESGTEIPCAGTGQDGDIQAGVAWPSSRFTDNGDQTVTDNLTGLIWAKNADIPNDDKTWQEALSYIASLNGSNYLGFNDWRLPNVNELRSLVNVGEVDTYTWLNAQGFSNVESWYYWSSSTYATNKSHAWYVDMVHCYAYDAGKGDLNYVWPVRSEQVEPAVPLVSFSSPDSAEPGETLDITISGANFTGAEAIGFGEGITVITFTVISDTAMTATISIDLFANPGARDVTVTNTIGTESLPAGFTVTESAFTDTLEISGSGDSFSSDGGEGGITVTASAGVAWTAHSNDDWITIIFGASGEGDGVITYTVAENNTVNPITGTITVAATLNGFTIASVADIEDKVFTITQSGITPPINLADLTANSVTCPNKIKNGKKLAIKAVIKNVGKVTASASSVQFYLSANKDNSTIDGDTLLGSKSVRSLSKKRSQIIKYNWKANATHGTYYIKVKCDSGNAISESNEDNNIKVSKKITVK
;
A
#
# COMPACT_ATOMS: atom_id res chain seq x y z
N MET A 1 -13.09 -58.03 -7.27
CA MET A 1 -12.80 -56.79 -8.00
C MET A 1 -13.65 -55.69 -7.36
N LEU A 2 -12.98 -54.68 -6.78
CA LEU A 2 -13.42 -53.33 -6.32
C LEU A 2 -14.64 -53.27 -5.35
N SER A 3 -14.47 -53.25 -4.01
CA SER A 3 -14.02 -52.19 -3.06
C SER A 3 -15.12 -51.13 -2.79
N ASN A 4 -15.43 -50.61 -1.59
CA ASN A 4 -14.75 -50.60 -0.28
C ASN A 4 -15.73 -50.21 0.87
N ASN A 5 -15.30 -50.58 2.08
CA ASN A 5 -15.70 -50.25 3.46
C ASN A 5 -16.21 -48.82 3.79
N PHE A 6 -17.04 -48.65 4.84
CA PHE A 6 -16.57 -48.20 6.18
C PHE A 6 -17.64 -48.31 7.29
N SER A 7 -17.16 -48.68 8.49
CA SER A 7 -17.90 -48.99 9.71
C SER A 7 -17.91 -47.81 10.69
N SER A 8 -19.04 -47.67 11.39
CA SER A 8 -19.32 -46.83 12.56
C SER A 8 -18.26 -46.92 13.68
N ARG A 9 -17.86 -45.76 14.22
CA ARG A 9 -17.40 -45.58 15.62
C ARG A 9 -17.80 -44.21 16.17
N LEU A 10 -18.41 -44.25 17.36
CA LEU A 10 -18.76 -43.15 18.26
C LEU A 10 -17.63 -42.13 18.47
N LEU A 11 -17.99 -40.84 18.45
CA LEU A 11 -17.31 -39.81 19.24
C LEU A 11 -18.37 -39.00 19.99
N THR A 12 -18.36 -39.14 21.31
CA THR A 12 -19.21 -38.44 22.27
C THR A 12 -18.67 -37.01 22.40
N ILE A 13 -19.38 -36.00 21.88
CA ILE A 13 -19.08 -34.59 22.16
C ILE A 13 -20.06 -34.11 23.22
N LEU A 14 -19.48 -33.66 24.33
CA LEU A 14 -20.13 -33.08 25.49
C LEU A 14 -20.84 -31.78 25.05
N LEU A 15 -22.18 -31.79 24.99
CA LEU A 15 -22.96 -30.57 24.78
C LEU A 15 -23.00 -29.80 26.11
N ALA A 16 -22.04 -28.90 26.32
CA ALA A 16 -22.18 -27.88 27.35
C ALA A 16 -23.29 -26.94 26.89
N ALA A 17 -24.45 -27.03 27.54
CA ALA A 17 -25.55 -26.09 27.37
C ALA A 17 -25.09 -24.71 27.86
N LEU A 18 -24.53 -23.92 26.95
CA LEU A 18 -24.47 -22.48 27.13
C LEU A 18 -25.88 -21.96 26.83
N SER A 19 -26.68 -21.78 27.87
CA SER A 19 -27.90 -20.97 27.81
C SER A 19 -27.48 -19.53 27.56
N ILE A 20 -27.21 -19.21 26.30
CA ILE A 20 -27.23 -17.83 25.84
C ILE A 20 -28.71 -17.47 25.83
N THR A 21 -29.15 -16.72 26.82
CA THR A 21 -30.32 -15.86 26.62
C THR A 21 -29.94 -14.96 25.46
N ALA A 22 -30.40 -15.31 24.26
CA ALA A 22 -30.45 -14.37 23.17
C ALA A 22 -31.42 -13.27 23.62
N SER A 23 -30.88 -12.19 24.17
CA SER A 23 -31.53 -10.90 24.00
C SER A 23 -31.53 -10.68 22.50
N ALA A 24 -32.69 -10.86 21.88
CA ALA A 24 -32.90 -10.54 20.48
C ALA A 24 -32.48 -9.08 20.29
N TYR A 25 -31.48 -8.84 19.43
CA TYR A 25 -31.16 -7.50 18.94
C TYR A 25 -32.42 -6.92 18.32
N ALA A 26 -32.84 -5.74 18.76
CA ALA A 26 -34.06 -5.05 18.35
C ALA A 26 -33.81 -4.05 17.20
N GLY A 27 -32.85 -4.34 16.32
CA GLY A 27 -32.72 -3.63 15.04
C GLY A 27 -33.88 -3.99 14.10
N GLY A 28 -34.37 -3.01 13.33
CA GLY A 28 -35.38 -3.21 12.31
C GLY A 28 -34.96 -4.26 11.26
N VAL A 29 -35.94 -4.80 10.54
CA VAL A 29 -35.68 -5.75 9.44
C VAL A 29 -34.98 -5.09 8.24
N ILE A 30 -35.13 -3.77 8.07
CA ILE A 30 -34.44 -2.97 7.05
C ILE A 30 -33.83 -1.71 7.66
N GLU A 31 -32.88 -1.13 6.92
CA GLU A 31 -32.36 0.22 7.17
C GLU A 31 -32.74 1.16 6.04
N LEU A 32 -33.08 2.41 6.37
CA LEU A 32 -33.45 3.43 5.40
C LEU A 32 -32.21 4.23 4.98
N PRO A 33 -32.12 4.66 3.71
CA PRO A 33 -30.99 5.45 3.25
C PRO A 33 -31.12 6.92 3.68
N GLN A 34 -29.97 7.57 3.82
CA GLN A 34 -29.90 9.04 3.78
C GLN A 34 -30.56 9.57 2.49
N THR A 35 -31.05 10.80 2.55
CA THR A 35 -31.72 11.46 1.41
C THR A 35 -30.75 12.04 0.38
N GLY A 36 -29.48 12.21 0.77
CA GLY A 36 -28.44 12.88 -0.01
C GLY A 36 -28.31 14.38 0.30
N GLU A 37 -29.17 14.96 1.15
CA GLU A 37 -29.12 16.39 1.49
C GLU A 37 -27.86 16.74 2.30
N THR A 38 -27.14 17.78 1.86
CA THR A 38 -25.87 18.22 2.49
C THR A 38 -25.88 19.67 2.95
N LYS A 39 -26.95 20.42 2.67
CA LYS A 39 -27.05 21.86 2.92
C LYS A 39 -28.34 22.21 3.63
N CYS A 40 -28.27 23.21 4.50
CA CYS A 40 -29.41 23.69 5.26
C CYS A 40 -29.86 25.07 4.77
N TYR A 41 -31.15 25.34 4.89
CA TYR A 41 -31.76 26.56 4.34
C TYR A 41 -32.76 27.16 5.32
N ASP A 42 -32.79 28.49 5.40
CA ASP A 42 -33.83 29.21 6.15
C ASP A 42 -35.20 29.17 5.45
N SER A 43 -36.22 29.79 6.07
CA SER A 43 -37.59 29.82 5.54
C SER A 43 -37.74 30.58 4.22
N SER A 44 -36.79 31.43 3.86
CA SER A 44 -36.75 32.15 2.57
C SER A 44 -36.01 31.36 1.48
N GLY A 45 -35.35 30.26 1.85
CA GLY A 45 -34.50 29.46 0.98
C GLY A 45 -33.06 29.93 0.88
N ALA A 46 -32.61 30.83 1.77
CA ALA A 46 -31.19 31.19 1.85
C ALA A 46 -30.40 30.09 2.56
N GLU A 47 -29.23 29.74 2.02
CA GLU A 47 -28.34 28.74 2.63
C GLU A 47 -27.81 29.23 3.98
N ILE A 48 -27.80 28.36 4.98
CA ILE A 48 -27.34 28.62 6.35
C ILE A 48 -26.44 27.48 6.83
N ALA A 49 -25.71 27.70 7.93
CA ALA A 49 -24.95 26.64 8.59
C ALA A 49 -25.91 25.58 9.16
N CYS A 50 -25.58 24.30 8.98
CA CYS A 50 -26.46 23.20 9.41
C CYS A 50 -26.46 22.95 10.91
N ALA A 51 -25.33 23.13 11.59
CA ALA A 51 -25.15 22.69 12.97
C ALA A 51 -26.27 23.17 13.91
N GLY A 52 -27.03 22.22 14.46
CA GLY A 52 -28.09 22.47 15.44
C GLY A 52 -29.38 23.02 14.86
N THR A 53 -29.57 22.95 13.54
CA THR A 53 -30.82 23.35 12.88
C THR A 53 -31.89 22.26 12.94
N GLY A 54 -31.49 20.99 13.13
CA GLY A 54 -32.38 19.83 13.10
C GLY A 54 -32.92 19.50 11.69
N GLN A 55 -32.40 20.14 10.65
CA GLN A 55 -32.73 19.83 9.26
C GLN A 55 -32.09 18.50 8.84
N ASP A 56 -32.57 17.92 7.75
CA ASP A 56 -32.06 16.64 7.24
C ASP A 56 -30.55 16.67 6.99
N ALA A 57 -30.02 17.76 6.42
CA ALA A 57 -28.58 17.92 6.23
C ALA A 57 -27.75 18.13 7.51
N ASP A 58 -28.38 18.49 8.64
CA ASP A 58 -27.72 18.56 9.95
C ASP A 58 -27.61 17.18 10.59
N ILE A 59 -28.68 16.38 10.48
CA ILE A 59 -28.79 15.08 11.15
C ILE A 59 -28.24 13.94 10.27
N GLN A 60 -28.47 14.02 8.96
CA GLN A 60 -28.17 13.00 7.96
C GLN A 60 -28.59 11.59 8.39
N ALA A 61 -29.85 11.46 8.82
CA ALA A 61 -30.38 10.19 9.33
C ALA A 61 -30.47 9.11 8.23
N GLY A 62 -30.12 7.88 8.58
CA GLY A 62 -30.14 6.72 7.69
C GLY A 62 -28.74 6.28 7.25
N VAL A 63 -28.72 5.26 6.39
CA VAL A 63 -27.48 4.68 5.88
C VAL A 63 -26.88 5.57 4.78
N ALA A 64 -25.61 5.93 4.96
CA ALA A 64 -24.87 6.71 3.99
C ALA A 64 -24.74 5.98 2.65
N TRP A 65 -24.73 6.74 1.56
CA TRP A 65 -24.61 6.15 0.23
C TRP A 65 -23.19 5.62 -0.02
N PRO A 66 -23.04 4.46 -0.68
CA PRO A 66 -21.74 4.00 -1.13
C PRO A 66 -21.15 4.96 -2.18
N SER A 67 -19.83 5.01 -2.26
CA SER A 67 -19.09 5.78 -3.26
C SER A 67 -18.21 4.83 -4.10
N PRO A 68 -18.52 4.60 -5.40
CA PRO A 68 -19.64 5.18 -6.16
C PRO A 68 -20.99 4.54 -5.81
N ARG A 69 -22.07 5.33 -5.90
CA ARG A 69 -23.43 4.82 -5.70
C ARG A 69 -23.90 3.94 -6.86
N PHE A 70 -23.65 4.38 -8.10
CA PHE A 70 -24.03 3.66 -9.31
C PHE A 70 -22.80 3.14 -10.03
N THR A 71 -22.90 1.92 -10.56
CA THR A 71 -21.83 1.26 -11.33
C THR A 71 -22.35 0.83 -12.69
N ASP A 72 -21.82 1.43 -13.75
CA ASP A 72 -22.04 0.97 -15.13
C ASP A 72 -21.33 -0.37 -15.33
N ASN A 73 -22.11 -1.42 -15.63
CA ASN A 73 -21.59 -2.78 -15.77
C ASN A 73 -20.96 -3.01 -17.17
N GLY A 74 -21.05 -2.04 -18.08
CA GLY A 74 -20.51 -2.17 -19.45
C GLY A 74 -21.32 -3.08 -20.36
N ASP A 75 -22.48 -3.56 -19.90
CA ASP A 75 -23.39 -4.49 -20.60
C ASP A 75 -24.78 -3.88 -20.86
N GLN A 76 -24.87 -2.54 -20.86
CA GLN A 76 -26.11 -1.77 -20.92
C GLN A 76 -26.99 -1.87 -19.67
N THR A 77 -26.43 -2.29 -18.54
CA THR A 77 -27.07 -2.19 -17.22
C THR A 77 -26.24 -1.34 -16.25
N VAL A 78 -26.91 -0.80 -15.23
CA VAL A 78 -26.29 -0.05 -14.14
C VAL A 78 -26.74 -0.66 -12.82
N THR A 79 -25.78 -0.98 -11.95
CA THR A 79 -26.03 -1.44 -10.58
C THR A 79 -26.13 -0.25 -9.63
N ASP A 80 -27.20 -0.16 -8.85
CA ASP A 80 -27.28 0.72 -7.69
C ASP A 80 -26.67 0.00 -6.48
N ASN A 81 -25.43 0.34 -6.12
CA ASN A 81 -24.69 -0.28 -5.03
C ASN A 81 -25.35 -0.07 -3.66
N LEU A 82 -26.26 0.90 -3.52
CA LEU A 82 -27.03 1.11 -2.30
C LEU A 82 -28.08 0.00 -2.12
N THR A 83 -28.85 -0.29 -3.18
CA THR A 83 -30.01 -1.20 -3.12
C THR A 83 -29.74 -2.59 -3.69
N GLY A 84 -28.62 -2.78 -4.40
CA GLY A 84 -28.31 -3.98 -5.19
C GLY A 84 -29.12 -4.10 -6.49
N LEU A 85 -30.08 -3.22 -6.74
CA LEU A 85 -30.93 -3.29 -7.93
C LEU A 85 -30.11 -3.01 -9.19
N ILE A 86 -30.40 -3.78 -10.24
CA ILE A 86 -29.86 -3.55 -11.58
C ILE A 86 -30.92 -2.92 -12.44
N TRP A 87 -30.57 -1.81 -13.05
CA TRP A 87 -31.42 -1.01 -13.91
C TRP A 87 -30.94 -1.10 -15.36
N VAL A 88 -31.87 -1.04 -16.30
CA VAL A 88 -31.52 -0.81 -17.70
C VAL A 88 -30.83 0.56 -17.81
N LYS A 89 -29.67 0.64 -18.45
CA LYS A 89 -28.88 1.88 -18.57
C LYS A 89 -29.60 2.97 -19.36
N ASP A 90 -30.34 2.60 -20.39
CA ASP A 90 -31.19 3.49 -21.17
C ASP A 90 -32.57 3.60 -20.52
N ALA A 91 -32.81 4.71 -19.83
CA ALA A 91 -34.05 4.99 -19.13
C ALA A 91 -35.19 5.42 -20.06
N ASN A 92 -34.96 5.48 -21.39
CA ASN A 92 -36.01 5.61 -22.39
C ASN A 92 -35.83 4.59 -23.52
N ILE A 93 -35.61 3.34 -23.11
CA ILE A 93 -35.34 2.22 -24.03
C ILE A 93 -36.45 1.97 -25.05
N MET A 94 -37.70 2.31 -24.72
CA MET A 94 -38.81 2.15 -25.66
C MET A 94 -38.60 3.01 -26.90
N THR A 95 -38.25 4.29 -26.72
CA THR A 95 -37.93 5.19 -27.85
C THR A 95 -36.72 4.70 -28.64
N THR A 96 -35.66 4.26 -27.96
CA THR A 96 -34.40 3.93 -28.64
C THR A 96 -34.39 2.57 -29.32
N ARG A 97 -35.16 1.59 -28.81
CA ARG A 97 -35.14 0.21 -29.29
C ARG A 97 -36.44 -0.23 -29.94
N ASP A 98 -37.60 0.12 -29.37
CA ASP A 98 -38.91 -0.34 -29.84
C ASP A 98 -39.91 0.82 -30.01
N PRO A 99 -39.63 1.84 -30.84
CA PRO A 99 -40.53 2.97 -31.00
C PRO A 99 -41.91 2.57 -31.54
N GLY A 100 -42.04 1.39 -32.18
CA GLY A 100 -43.33 0.86 -32.61
C GLY A 100 -44.21 0.26 -31.49
N PHE A 101 -43.67 0.12 -30.28
CA PHE A 101 -44.44 -0.28 -29.09
C PHE A 101 -45.16 0.91 -28.45
N ASP A 102 -44.65 2.12 -28.72
CA ASP A 102 -45.24 3.39 -28.36
C ASP A 102 -46.46 3.69 -29.27
N ALA A 103 -47.62 3.19 -28.84
CA ALA A 103 -48.86 3.19 -29.63
C ALA A 103 -49.88 4.24 -29.17
N ASP A 104 -49.45 5.28 -28.46
CA ASP A 104 -50.33 6.33 -27.93
C ASP A 104 -50.66 7.45 -28.96
N ASN A 105 -50.15 7.30 -30.20
CA ASN A 105 -50.21 8.25 -31.32
C ASN A 105 -49.38 9.54 -31.13
N ILE A 106 -48.50 9.61 -30.15
CA ILE A 106 -47.46 10.63 -30.02
C ILE A 106 -46.16 9.96 -30.45
N ALA A 107 -45.68 10.30 -31.65
CA ALA A 107 -44.47 9.67 -32.17
C ALA A 107 -43.24 10.03 -31.32
N ASP A 108 -42.52 8.99 -30.89
CA ASP A 108 -41.15 9.02 -30.39
C ASP A 108 -40.94 9.68 -29.01
N ASP A 109 -41.96 9.73 -28.15
CA ASP A 109 -41.82 10.26 -26.78
C ASP A 109 -41.49 9.18 -25.73
N GLY A 110 -41.77 7.90 -26.03
CA GLY A 110 -41.44 6.76 -25.18
C GLY A 110 -42.37 6.56 -23.98
N LYS A 111 -43.49 7.28 -23.94
CA LYS A 111 -44.45 7.23 -22.85
C LYS A 111 -45.61 6.33 -23.21
N VAL A 112 -46.04 5.53 -22.26
CA VAL A 112 -47.17 4.62 -22.47
C VAL A 112 -48.12 4.60 -21.29
N ILE A 113 -49.34 4.15 -21.55
CA ILE A 113 -50.30 3.86 -20.49
C ILE A 113 -49.80 2.73 -19.60
N TRP A 114 -50.32 2.67 -18.37
CA TRP A 114 -49.79 1.77 -17.34
C TRP A 114 -49.77 0.29 -17.74
N GLN A 115 -50.84 -0.21 -18.37
CA GLN A 115 -50.89 -1.61 -18.82
C GLN A 115 -49.88 -1.89 -19.95
N HIS A 116 -49.64 -0.92 -20.83
CA HIS A 116 -48.61 -1.04 -21.86
C HIS A 116 -47.20 -1.08 -21.26
N ALA A 117 -46.93 -0.36 -20.17
CA ALA A 117 -45.65 -0.46 -19.46
C ALA A 117 -45.39 -1.89 -18.95
N LEU A 118 -46.40 -2.52 -18.34
CA LEU A 118 -46.33 -3.94 -17.91
C LEU A 118 -46.12 -4.88 -19.11
N ASN A 119 -46.87 -4.67 -20.20
CA ASN A 119 -46.73 -5.47 -21.42
C ASN A 119 -45.33 -5.32 -22.04
N TYR A 120 -44.73 -4.14 -21.97
CA TYR A 120 -43.38 -3.91 -22.48
C TYR A 120 -42.33 -4.68 -21.68
N VAL A 121 -42.45 -4.70 -20.36
CA VAL A 121 -41.59 -5.53 -19.50
C VAL A 121 -41.78 -7.02 -19.79
N ALA A 122 -43.01 -7.48 -20.02
CA ALA A 122 -43.26 -8.85 -20.46
C ALA A 122 -42.58 -9.16 -21.81
N LYS A 123 -42.58 -8.22 -22.76
CA LYS A 123 -41.82 -8.33 -24.02
C LYS A 123 -40.32 -8.49 -23.75
N LEU A 124 -39.73 -7.63 -22.91
CA LEU A 124 -38.30 -7.71 -22.53
C LEU A 124 -37.92 -9.10 -22.02
N ASN A 125 -38.76 -9.66 -21.15
CA ASN A 125 -38.51 -10.98 -20.58
C ASN A 125 -38.65 -12.11 -21.61
N SER A 126 -39.64 -12.02 -22.51
CA SER A 126 -39.81 -13.00 -23.58
C SER A 126 -38.62 -13.05 -24.56
N GLU A 127 -37.94 -11.91 -24.73
CA GLU A 127 -36.76 -11.77 -25.58
C GLU A 127 -35.45 -12.06 -24.83
N SER A 128 -35.51 -12.32 -23.52
CA SER A 128 -34.35 -12.42 -22.64
C SER A 128 -33.39 -11.22 -22.81
N TYR A 129 -33.95 -10.01 -22.78
CA TYR A 129 -33.22 -8.78 -23.04
C TYR A 129 -31.97 -8.66 -22.14
N LEU A 130 -30.82 -8.37 -22.75
CA LEU A 130 -29.49 -8.37 -22.11
C LEU A 130 -29.12 -9.69 -21.40
N GLY A 131 -29.67 -10.81 -21.86
CA GLY A 131 -29.44 -12.12 -21.26
C GLY A 131 -30.31 -12.40 -20.02
N HIS A 132 -31.33 -11.57 -19.77
CA HIS A 132 -32.15 -11.62 -18.56
C HIS A 132 -33.65 -11.68 -18.89
N ASN A 133 -34.38 -12.47 -18.10
CA ASN A 133 -35.82 -12.72 -18.29
C ASN A 133 -36.65 -12.47 -17.02
N ASP A 134 -36.06 -11.74 -16.07
CA ASP A 134 -36.59 -11.39 -14.76
C ASP A 134 -36.64 -9.86 -14.55
N TRP A 135 -36.72 -9.10 -15.66
CA TRP A 135 -37.04 -7.68 -15.61
C TRP A 135 -38.44 -7.47 -15.04
N ARG A 136 -38.61 -6.43 -14.23
CA ARG A 136 -39.91 -5.98 -13.73
C ARG A 136 -40.04 -4.47 -13.92
N LEU A 137 -41.28 -3.99 -13.94
CA LEU A 137 -41.54 -2.58 -13.70
C LEU A 137 -41.35 -2.35 -12.18
N PRO A 138 -40.49 -1.39 -11.76
CA PRO A 138 -40.19 -1.17 -10.35
C PRO A 138 -41.46 -0.84 -9.59
N ASN A 139 -41.59 -1.32 -8.36
CA ASN A 139 -42.64 -0.78 -7.48
C ASN A 139 -42.29 0.65 -7.03
N VAL A 140 -43.24 1.34 -6.39
CA VAL A 140 -43.04 2.76 -6.04
C VAL A 140 -41.87 2.98 -5.08
N ASN A 141 -41.53 1.99 -4.22
CA ASN A 141 -40.39 2.06 -3.32
C ASN A 141 -39.06 1.92 -4.08
N GLU A 142 -38.97 0.94 -4.99
CA GLU A 142 -37.80 0.75 -5.87
C GLU A 142 -37.55 1.96 -6.77
N LEU A 143 -38.59 2.52 -7.38
CA LEU A 143 -38.44 3.67 -8.26
C LEU A 143 -38.06 4.94 -7.47
N SER A 144 -38.64 5.10 -6.28
CA SER A 144 -38.32 6.22 -5.39
C SER A 144 -36.90 6.16 -4.85
N SER A 145 -36.29 4.98 -4.74
CA SER A 145 -34.94 4.87 -4.18
C SER A 145 -33.91 5.60 -5.04
N LEU A 146 -34.16 5.80 -6.34
CA LEU A 146 -33.28 6.55 -7.24
C LEU A 146 -33.24 8.06 -6.98
N VAL A 147 -34.17 8.61 -6.19
CA VAL A 147 -34.26 10.05 -5.92
C VAL A 147 -33.08 10.51 -5.06
N ASN A 148 -32.40 11.57 -5.51
CA ASN A 148 -31.49 12.35 -4.69
C ASN A 148 -32.19 13.65 -4.30
N VAL A 149 -32.46 13.84 -3.01
CA VAL A 149 -33.27 14.95 -2.52
C VAL A 149 -32.53 16.30 -2.62
N ASP A 150 -31.20 16.30 -2.67
CA ASP A 150 -30.40 17.54 -2.83
C ASP A 150 -30.35 18.05 -4.27
N GLU A 151 -30.75 17.22 -5.24
CA GLU A 151 -30.65 17.53 -6.67
C GLU A 151 -31.93 18.18 -7.19
N ALA A 152 -31.82 19.42 -7.67
CA ALA A 152 -32.93 20.14 -8.31
C ALA A 152 -33.31 19.58 -9.69
N GLY A 153 -32.46 18.71 -10.28
CA GLY A 153 -32.63 18.08 -11.58
C GLY A 153 -32.13 16.64 -11.57
N ILE A 154 -32.90 15.74 -10.98
CA ILE A 154 -32.53 14.34 -10.72
C ILE A 154 -32.19 13.60 -12.02
N SER A 155 -32.92 13.83 -13.10
CA SER A 155 -32.67 13.20 -14.40
C SER A 155 -31.33 13.62 -14.99
N THR A 156 -30.97 14.89 -14.85
CA THR A 156 -29.68 15.40 -15.28
C THR A 156 -28.58 14.76 -14.44
N TRP A 157 -28.76 14.73 -13.12
CA TRP A 157 -27.83 14.06 -12.21
C TRP A 157 -27.67 12.57 -12.54
N LEU A 158 -28.75 11.78 -12.66
CA LEU A 158 -28.69 10.36 -13.00
C LEU A 158 -27.97 10.10 -14.33
N ASN A 159 -28.17 10.94 -15.36
CA ASN A 159 -27.43 10.85 -16.63
C ASN A 159 -25.91 11.07 -16.45
N THR A 160 -25.47 11.74 -15.40
CA THR A 160 -24.04 11.83 -15.03
C THR A 160 -23.55 10.64 -14.21
N GLN A 161 -24.45 9.84 -13.63
CA GLN A 161 -24.13 8.69 -12.77
C GLN A 161 -24.01 7.36 -13.54
N GLY A 162 -23.89 7.40 -14.87
CA GLY A 162 -23.75 6.22 -15.72
C GLY A 162 -25.04 5.77 -16.41
N PHE A 163 -26.19 6.38 -16.10
CA PHE A 163 -27.42 6.21 -16.86
C PHE A 163 -27.42 7.04 -18.16
N SER A 164 -28.37 6.76 -19.04
CA SER A 164 -28.58 7.49 -20.29
C SER A 164 -30.07 7.67 -20.57
N ASN A 165 -30.43 8.75 -21.27
CA ASN A 165 -31.79 9.11 -21.66
C ASN A 165 -32.79 9.14 -20.49
N VAL A 166 -32.34 9.47 -19.28
CA VAL A 166 -33.27 9.73 -18.17
C VAL A 166 -34.07 10.99 -18.49
N GLN A 167 -35.40 10.84 -18.56
CA GLN A 167 -36.31 11.92 -18.90
C GLN A 167 -36.66 12.74 -17.64
N ALA A 168 -36.75 14.06 -17.79
CA ALA A 168 -37.23 14.96 -16.74
C ALA A 168 -38.78 14.95 -16.68
N ASP A 169 -39.35 13.79 -16.36
CA ASP A 169 -40.79 13.56 -16.28
C ASP A 169 -41.09 12.35 -15.39
N TYR A 170 -42.35 11.98 -15.27
CA TYR A 170 -42.82 10.85 -14.50
C TYR A 170 -42.50 9.50 -15.16
N TYR A 171 -42.17 8.55 -14.31
CA TYR A 171 -41.98 7.13 -14.63
C TYR A 171 -43.05 6.31 -13.94
N TRP A 172 -43.62 5.33 -14.64
CA TRP A 172 -44.57 4.40 -14.05
C TRP A 172 -43.88 3.47 -13.05
N SER A 173 -44.54 3.24 -11.91
CA SER A 173 -44.28 2.10 -11.06
C SER A 173 -45.31 0.99 -11.30
N SER A 174 -45.02 -0.24 -10.86
CA SER A 174 -45.95 -1.37 -10.86
C SER A 174 -47.00 -1.31 -9.75
N SER A 175 -46.91 -0.33 -8.86
CA SER A 175 -47.84 -0.14 -7.74
C SER A 175 -49.10 0.59 -8.21
N MET A 176 -50.27 0.05 -7.87
CA MET A 176 -51.56 0.76 -8.08
C MET A 176 -51.95 1.60 -6.86
N TYR A 177 -52.79 2.60 -7.06
CA TYR A 177 -53.37 3.36 -5.96
C TYR A 177 -54.61 2.63 -5.41
N SER A 178 -54.57 2.25 -4.14
CA SER A 178 -55.64 1.43 -3.55
C SER A 178 -56.93 2.21 -3.29
N GLY A 179 -56.85 3.54 -3.12
CA GLY A 179 -58.04 4.39 -2.97
C GLY A 179 -58.81 4.65 -4.27
N ASP A 180 -58.18 4.44 -5.42
CA ASP A 180 -58.81 4.50 -6.74
C ASP A 180 -58.11 3.52 -7.71
N THR A 181 -58.78 2.39 -7.98
CA THR A 181 -58.24 1.27 -8.77
C THR A 181 -57.96 1.63 -10.24
N TYR A 182 -58.50 2.77 -10.71
CA TYR A 182 -58.23 3.32 -12.03
C TYR A 182 -56.90 4.08 -12.11
N SER A 183 -56.21 4.26 -10.98
CA SER A 183 -54.96 5.02 -10.88
C SER A 183 -53.75 4.14 -10.53
N GLY A 184 -52.58 4.53 -11.05
CA GLY A 184 -51.29 3.93 -10.76
C GLY A 184 -50.32 4.96 -10.18
N TRP A 185 -49.26 4.50 -9.54
CA TRP A 185 -48.24 5.36 -8.95
C TRP A 185 -47.12 5.68 -9.94
N GLY A 186 -46.65 6.93 -9.91
CA GLY A 186 -45.46 7.36 -10.64
C GLY A 186 -44.54 8.23 -9.79
N VAL A 187 -43.27 8.23 -10.18
CA VAL A 187 -42.21 9.05 -9.56
C VAL A 187 -41.65 9.99 -10.61
N ALA A 188 -41.56 11.27 -10.28
CA ALA A 188 -41.03 12.31 -11.15
C ALA A 188 -39.50 12.31 -11.10
N MET A 189 -38.82 12.05 -12.23
CA MET A 189 -37.35 12.05 -12.29
C MET A 189 -36.76 13.43 -12.57
N ASP A 190 -37.57 14.48 -12.57
CA ASP A 190 -37.11 15.88 -12.53
C ASP A 190 -36.78 16.30 -11.08
N TYR A 191 -37.72 16.13 -10.16
CA TYR A 191 -37.64 16.66 -8.78
C TYR A 191 -38.12 15.69 -7.69
N GLY A 192 -38.43 14.43 -8.01
CA GLY A 192 -38.56 13.34 -7.03
C GLY A 192 -39.95 13.13 -6.44
N GLN A 193 -40.95 13.92 -6.88
CA GLN A 193 -42.31 13.83 -6.35
C GLN A 193 -42.94 12.47 -6.64
N VAL A 194 -43.73 11.98 -5.69
CA VAL A 194 -44.45 10.71 -5.80
C VAL A 194 -45.94 10.98 -5.75
N LYS A 195 -46.63 10.61 -6.82
CA LYS A 195 -48.08 10.80 -6.95
C LYS A 195 -48.72 9.69 -7.76
N TYR A 196 -50.03 9.53 -7.61
CA TYR A 196 -50.81 8.70 -8.51
C TYR A 196 -51.38 9.51 -9.69
N ARG A 197 -51.66 8.81 -10.78
CA ARG A 197 -52.41 9.31 -11.93
C ARG A 197 -53.27 8.20 -12.52
N GLY A 198 -54.32 8.58 -13.24
CA GLY A 198 -55.16 7.60 -13.95
C GLY A 198 -54.31 6.76 -14.92
N LYS A 199 -54.54 5.44 -14.95
CA LYS A 199 -53.78 4.47 -15.76
C LYS A 199 -53.85 4.72 -17.27
N ALA A 200 -54.78 5.56 -17.72
CA ALA A 200 -54.92 6.01 -19.11
C ALA A 200 -54.01 7.19 -19.50
N PHE A 201 -53.32 7.82 -18.53
CA PHE A 201 -52.25 8.78 -18.83
C PHE A 201 -50.97 8.04 -19.25
N THR A 202 -50.05 8.73 -19.92
CA THR A 202 -48.79 8.13 -20.39
C THR A 202 -47.61 8.63 -19.55
N TYR A 203 -46.76 7.71 -19.10
CA TYR A 203 -45.49 7.97 -18.40
C TYR A 203 -44.37 7.07 -18.96
N ASN A 204 -43.13 7.41 -18.64
CA ASN A 204 -41.96 6.67 -19.07
C ASN A 204 -41.85 5.29 -18.36
N VAL A 205 -41.08 4.39 -18.95
CA VAL A 205 -40.91 3.01 -18.46
C VAL A 205 -39.44 2.73 -18.20
N TRP A 206 -39.11 2.34 -16.97
CA TRP A 206 -37.74 2.01 -16.59
C TRP A 206 -37.67 0.61 -15.95
N PRO A 207 -37.23 -0.41 -16.69
CA PRO A 207 -37.15 -1.76 -16.16
C PRO A 207 -36.02 -1.91 -15.14
N VAL A 208 -36.32 -2.65 -14.07
CA VAL A 208 -35.38 -3.01 -13.00
C VAL A 208 -35.37 -4.52 -12.80
N ARG A 209 -34.31 -5.03 -12.20
CA ARG A 209 -34.24 -6.40 -11.69
C ARG A 209 -33.44 -6.47 -10.40
N SER A 210 -33.57 -7.57 -9.68
CA SER A 210 -32.80 -7.80 -8.46
C SER A 210 -31.40 -8.31 -8.81
N SER A 211 -30.38 -7.91 -8.06
CA SER A 211 -29.05 -8.52 -8.16
C SER A 211 -28.25 -8.35 -6.87
N GLY A 212 -27.27 -9.23 -6.67
CA GLY A 212 -26.08 -8.92 -5.88
C GLY A 212 -26.26 -8.61 -4.38
N PRO A 213 -25.16 -8.24 -3.72
CA PRO A 213 -25.17 -7.71 -2.36
C PRO A 213 -25.71 -6.27 -2.36
N SER A 214 -26.53 -5.94 -1.37
CA SER A 214 -27.06 -4.59 -1.16
C SER A 214 -26.55 -4.01 0.18
N VAL A 215 -26.42 -2.69 0.25
CA VAL A 215 -26.12 -1.99 1.50
C VAL A 215 -27.38 -1.87 2.35
N ILE A 216 -28.50 -1.54 1.71
CA ILE A 216 -29.83 -1.52 2.33
C ILE A 216 -30.77 -2.51 1.64
N SER A 217 -31.91 -2.78 2.27
CA SER A 217 -33.00 -3.53 1.63
C SER A 217 -34.26 -2.67 1.60
N LEU A 218 -34.92 -2.59 0.44
CA LEU A 218 -36.17 -1.84 0.30
C LEU A 218 -37.37 -2.69 0.76
N PRO A 219 -38.36 -2.09 1.45
CA PRO A 219 -39.52 -2.83 1.89
C PRO A 219 -40.51 -3.08 0.75
N GLN A 220 -41.29 -4.14 0.87
CA GLN A 220 -42.54 -4.28 0.12
C GLN A 220 -43.46 -3.07 0.35
N THR A 221 -44.35 -2.80 -0.58
CA THR A 221 -45.27 -1.64 -0.52
C THR A 221 -46.53 -1.89 0.31
N GLY A 222 -46.77 -3.14 0.71
CA GLY A 222 -48.02 -3.61 1.32
C GLY A 222 -49.09 -4.04 0.30
N GLN A 223 -48.86 -3.84 -0.99
CA GLN A 223 -49.81 -4.22 -2.03
C GLN A 223 -49.86 -5.75 -2.25
N THR A 224 -51.06 -6.32 -2.21
CA THR A 224 -51.30 -7.77 -2.37
C THR A 224 -52.35 -8.10 -3.44
N LYS A 225 -53.01 -7.08 -3.98
CA LYS A 225 -54.09 -7.19 -4.96
C LYS A 225 -53.64 -6.72 -6.33
N CYS A 226 -54.32 -7.19 -7.36
CA CYS A 226 -54.10 -6.78 -8.74
C CYS A 226 -55.43 -6.48 -9.39
N ASN A 227 -55.45 -5.50 -10.29
CA ASN A 227 -56.66 -5.07 -10.98
C ASN A 227 -56.44 -5.03 -12.49
N ASP A 228 -57.49 -5.28 -13.26
CA ASP A 228 -57.48 -5.03 -14.70
C ASP A 228 -57.55 -3.51 -15.03
N GLU A 229 -57.54 -3.18 -16.32
CA GLU A 229 -57.62 -1.79 -16.82
C GLU A 229 -58.93 -1.09 -16.42
N SER A 230 -59.99 -1.86 -16.16
CA SER A 230 -61.29 -1.33 -15.69
C SER A 230 -61.34 -1.15 -14.18
N GLY A 231 -60.23 -1.40 -13.47
CA GLY A 231 -60.15 -1.30 -12.02
C GLY A 231 -60.81 -2.46 -11.27
N THR A 232 -61.14 -3.56 -11.96
CA THR A 232 -61.73 -4.76 -11.35
C THR A 232 -60.63 -5.68 -10.81
N GLU A 233 -60.81 -6.20 -9.59
CA GLU A 233 -59.85 -7.14 -8.97
C GLU A 233 -59.74 -8.44 -9.77
N ILE A 234 -58.49 -8.84 -10.06
CA ILE A 234 -58.13 -10.03 -10.83
C ILE A 234 -57.07 -10.86 -10.09
N PRO A 235 -56.93 -12.17 -10.39
CA PRO A 235 -55.81 -12.96 -9.89
C PRO A 235 -54.47 -12.33 -10.29
N CYS A 236 -53.56 -12.20 -9.33
CA CYS A 236 -52.29 -11.52 -9.56
C CYS A 236 -51.32 -12.27 -10.46
N ALA A 237 -51.34 -13.61 -10.46
CA ALA A 237 -50.31 -14.43 -11.07
C ALA A 237 -50.04 -14.07 -12.55
N GLY A 238 -48.82 -13.59 -12.82
CA GLY A 238 -48.35 -13.27 -14.17
C GLY A 238 -48.82 -11.92 -14.71
N THR A 239 -49.40 -11.06 -13.85
CA THR A 239 -49.78 -9.69 -14.25
C THR A 239 -48.60 -8.73 -14.24
N GLY A 240 -47.52 -9.04 -13.51
CA GLY A 240 -46.36 -8.15 -13.34
C GLY A 240 -46.65 -6.92 -12.48
N GLN A 241 -47.84 -6.82 -11.89
CA GLN A 241 -48.20 -5.75 -10.95
C GLN A 241 -47.48 -5.97 -9.61
N ASP A 242 -47.40 -4.94 -8.79
CA ASP A 242 -46.75 -5.02 -7.48
C ASP A 242 -47.43 -6.04 -6.56
N GLY A 243 -48.75 -6.25 -6.66
CA GLY A 243 -49.45 -7.33 -5.95
C GLY A 243 -49.06 -8.75 -6.37
N ASP A 244 -48.54 -8.93 -7.59
CA ASP A 244 -48.01 -10.20 -8.12
C ASP A 244 -46.56 -10.42 -7.69
N ILE A 245 -45.72 -9.41 -7.91
CA ILE A 245 -44.28 -9.50 -7.70
C ILE A 245 -43.90 -9.32 -6.23
N GLN A 246 -44.56 -8.40 -5.52
CA GLN A 246 -44.30 -8.01 -4.14
C GLN A 246 -42.80 -7.87 -3.86
N ALA A 247 -42.11 -7.08 -4.69
CA ALA A 247 -40.67 -6.91 -4.60
C ALA A 247 -40.26 -6.20 -3.30
N GLY A 248 -39.12 -6.60 -2.74
CA GLY A 248 -38.57 -6.06 -1.50
C GLY A 248 -38.77 -6.98 -0.30
N VAL A 249 -38.40 -6.49 0.88
CA VAL A 249 -38.47 -7.22 2.12
C VAL A 249 -39.89 -7.21 2.67
N ALA A 250 -40.41 -8.41 2.95
CA ALA A 250 -41.72 -8.58 3.54
C ALA A 250 -41.79 -7.95 4.93
N TRP A 251 -42.94 -7.36 5.24
CA TRP A 251 -43.14 -6.72 6.53
C TRP A 251 -43.21 -7.75 7.66
N PRO A 252 -42.72 -7.41 8.87
CA PRO A 252 -42.95 -8.23 10.05
C PRO A 252 -44.46 -8.43 10.30
N SER A 253 -44.82 -9.63 10.78
CA SER A 253 -46.22 -9.94 11.14
C SER A 253 -46.83 -8.99 12.15
N SER A 254 -46.03 -8.47 13.08
CA SER A 254 -46.35 -7.31 13.90
C SER A 254 -45.42 -6.19 13.43
N ARG A 255 -45.88 -5.34 12.51
CA ARG A 255 -45.05 -4.24 12.02
C ARG A 255 -44.78 -3.21 13.12
N PHE A 256 -45.80 -2.86 13.90
CA PHE A 256 -45.69 -1.86 14.95
C PHE A 256 -45.84 -2.49 16.34
N THR A 257 -45.02 -2.05 17.28
CA THR A 257 -45.06 -2.44 18.70
C THR A 257 -45.32 -1.21 19.55
N ASP A 258 -46.43 -1.20 20.29
CA ASP A 258 -46.67 -0.22 21.34
C ASP A 258 -45.77 -0.53 22.55
N ASN A 259 -44.89 0.40 22.91
CA ASN A 259 -43.91 0.22 23.98
C ASN A 259 -44.52 0.48 25.37
N GLY A 260 -45.76 0.97 25.45
CA GLY A 260 -46.44 1.28 26.72
C GLY A 260 -45.94 2.56 27.40
N ASP A 261 -45.03 3.29 26.77
CA ASP A 261 -44.42 4.55 27.23
C ASP A 261 -44.83 5.75 26.36
N GLN A 262 -45.91 5.62 25.60
CA GLN A 262 -46.37 6.57 24.57
C GLN A 262 -45.46 6.66 23.33
N THR A 263 -44.61 5.66 23.10
CA THR A 263 -43.91 5.46 21.84
C THR A 263 -44.35 4.18 21.15
N VAL A 264 -44.12 4.11 19.83
CA VAL A 264 -44.39 2.94 18.99
C VAL A 264 -43.13 2.62 18.19
N THR A 265 -42.62 1.39 18.31
CA THR A 265 -41.51 0.90 17.49
C THR A 265 -42.04 0.35 16.18
N ASP A 266 -41.51 0.81 15.05
CA ASP A 266 -41.69 0.17 13.75
C ASP A 266 -40.65 -0.94 13.58
N ASN A 267 -41.04 -2.19 13.80
CA ASN A 267 -40.17 -3.36 13.69
C ASN A 267 -39.65 -3.59 12.26
N LEU A 268 -40.21 -2.92 11.25
CA LEU A 268 -39.65 -2.94 9.90
C LEU A 268 -38.36 -2.10 9.83
N THR A 269 -38.37 -0.88 10.37
CA THR A 269 -37.26 0.09 10.23
C THR A 269 -36.40 0.24 11.49
N GLY A 270 -36.87 -0.25 12.64
CA GLY A 270 -36.27 -0.04 13.95
C GLY A 270 -36.50 1.38 14.50
N LEU A 271 -37.18 2.25 13.76
CA LEU A 271 -37.49 3.61 14.20
C LEU A 271 -38.56 3.60 15.29
N ILE A 272 -38.39 4.49 16.25
CA ILE A 272 -39.33 4.69 17.35
C ILE A 272 -40.05 6.01 17.11
N TRP A 273 -41.36 5.94 17.01
CA TRP A 273 -42.22 7.06 16.72
C TRP A 273 -42.99 7.47 17.97
N ALA A 274 -43.27 8.76 18.11
CA ALA A 274 -44.25 9.18 19.11
C ALA A 274 -45.62 8.56 18.77
N LYS A 275 -46.30 7.99 19.77
CA LYS A 275 -47.59 7.33 19.59
C LYS A 275 -48.70 8.29 19.18
N ASN A 276 -48.66 9.53 19.68
CA ASN A 276 -49.52 10.61 19.21
C ASN A 276 -48.83 11.29 18.03
N ALA A 277 -49.43 11.23 16.84
CA ALA A 277 -48.88 11.84 15.63
C ALA A 277 -49.15 13.36 15.55
N ASP A 278 -50.10 13.87 16.32
CA ASP A 278 -50.37 15.31 16.49
C ASP A 278 -50.12 15.72 17.95
N ILE A 279 -48.85 15.66 18.36
CA ILE A 279 -48.43 16.08 19.70
C ILE A 279 -48.67 17.57 19.95
N PRO A 280 -48.38 18.49 19.02
CA PRO A 280 -48.65 19.91 19.23
C PRO A 280 -50.15 20.21 19.41
N ASN A 281 -51.04 19.36 18.87
CA ASN A 281 -52.49 19.60 18.77
C ASN A 281 -52.78 20.93 18.06
N ASP A 282 -51.94 21.25 17.07
CA ASP A 282 -51.93 22.49 16.29
C ASP A 282 -50.91 22.35 15.16
N ASP A 283 -51.22 22.89 13.99
CA ASP A 283 -50.31 22.85 12.86
C ASP A 283 -49.11 23.78 13.09
N LYS A 284 -48.00 23.54 12.40
CA LYS A 284 -46.75 24.32 12.55
C LYS A 284 -46.20 24.71 11.18
N THR A 285 -45.63 25.91 11.10
CA THR A 285 -44.69 26.21 10.00
C THR A 285 -43.46 25.32 10.12
N TRP A 286 -42.73 25.15 9.03
CA TRP A 286 -41.59 24.22 9.00
C TRP A 286 -40.52 24.58 10.05
N GLN A 287 -40.21 25.87 10.21
CA GLN A 287 -39.24 26.32 11.22
C GLN A 287 -39.78 26.16 12.65
N GLU A 288 -41.08 26.34 12.86
CA GLU A 288 -41.73 26.09 14.16
C GLU A 288 -41.73 24.59 14.48
N ALA A 289 -41.89 23.71 13.49
CA ALA A 289 -41.80 22.27 13.67
C ALA A 289 -40.41 21.85 14.18
N LEU A 290 -39.33 22.31 13.51
CA LEU A 290 -37.95 22.08 13.97
C LEU A 290 -37.70 22.63 15.38
N SER A 291 -38.20 23.84 15.65
CA SER A 291 -38.09 24.46 16.99
C SER A 291 -38.87 23.67 18.05
N TYR A 292 -40.02 23.11 17.68
CA TYR A 292 -40.84 22.29 18.55
C TYR A 292 -40.11 21.00 18.92
N ILE A 293 -39.50 20.31 17.95
CA ILE A 293 -38.63 19.15 18.20
C ILE A 293 -37.50 19.50 19.18
N ALA A 294 -36.80 20.62 18.97
CA ALA A 294 -35.77 21.08 19.90
C ALA A 294 -36.32 21.29 21.33
N SER A 295 -37.57 21.75 21.47
CA SER A 295 -38.24 21.91 22.77
C SER A 295 -38.61 20.57 23.42
N LEU A 296 -39.00 19.56 22.63
CA LEU A 296 -39.22 18.20 23.13
C LEU A 296 -37.92 17.63 23.70
N ASN A 297 -36.80 17.83 23.00
CA ASN A 297 -35.49 17.38 23.45
C ASN A 297 -35.04 18.10 24.73
N GLY A 298 -35.20 19.42 24.79
CA GLY A 298 -34.86 20.21 25.97
C GLY A 298 -35.68 19.85 27.22
N SER A 299 -36.84 19.23 27.05
CA SER A 299 -37.72 18.79 28.16
C SER A 299 -37.61 17.30 28.49
N ASN A 300 -36.75 16.54 27.81
CA ASN A 300 -36.69 15.07 27.86
C ASN A 300 -38.09 14.45 27.65
N TYR A 301 -38.79 14.87 26.60
CA TYR A 301 -40.14 14.40 26.30
C TYR A 301 -40.21 12.87 26.23
N LEU A 302 -41.13 12.27 26.99
CA LEU A 302 -41.26 10.82 27.19
C LEU A 302 -39.99 10.11 27.72
N GLY A 303 -39.09 10.85 28.35
CA GLY A 303 -37.81 10.34 28.85
C GLY A 303 -36.67 10.36 27.82
N PHE A 304 -36.91 10.93 26.62
CA PHE A 304 -35.95 10.96 25.52
C PHE A 304 -35.63 12.39 25.07
N ASN A 305 -34.41 12.59 24.55
CA ASN A 305 -33.90 13.90 24.11
C ASN A 305 -33.22 13.89 22.74
N ASP A 306 -33.47 12.83 21.98
CA ASP A 306 -32.95 12.55 20.65
C ASP A 306 -34.07 12.48 19.60
N TRP A 307 -35.21 13.15 19.89
CA TRP A 307 -36.28 13.32 18.91
C TRP A 307 -35.80 14.16 17.73
N ARG A 308 -36.21 13.79 16.54
CA ARG A 308 -36.02 14.56 15.31
C ARG A 308 -37.32 14.66 14.52
N LEU A 309 -37.39 15.66 13.65
CA LEU A 309 -38.36 15.65 12.56
C LEU A 309 -37.85 14.63 11.51
N PRO A 310 -38.67 13.65 11.08
CA PRO A 310 -38.22 12.61 10.16
C PRO A 310 -37.79 13.23 8.84
N ASN A 311 -36.77 12.67 8.20
CA ASN A 311 -36.52 13.01 6.80
C ASN A 311 -37.58 12.38 5.88
N VAL A 312 -37.61 12.77 4.60
CA VAL A 312 -38.67 12.30 3.68
C VAL A 312 -38.65 10.78 3.49
N ASN A 313 -37.49 10.11 3.59
CA ASN A 313 -37.40 8.66 3.49
C ASN A 313 -38.00 7.98 4.73
N GLU A 314 -37.67 8.46 5.92
CA GLU A 314 -38.22 7.99 7.19
C GLU A 314 -39.75 8.14 7.23
N LEU A 315 -40.26 9.32 6.89
CA LEU A 315 -41.69 9.59 6.93
C LEU A 315 -42.48 8.76 5.92
N ARG A 316 -41.94 8.59 4.70
CA ARG A 316 -42.56 7.73 3.68
C ARG A 316 -42.56 6.26 4.05
N SER A 317 -41.63 5.80 4.90
CA SER A 317 -41.60 4.41 5.32
C SER A 317 -42.88 3.98 6.06
N LEU A 318 -43.60 4.93 6.68
CA LEU A 318 -44.89 4.65 7.34
C LEU A 318 -46.04 4.36 6.37
N VAL A 319 -45.91 4.76 5.10
CA VAL A 319 -46.97 4.64 4.10
C VAL A 319 -47.26 3.18 3.75
N ASN A 320 -48.55 2.81 3.71
CA ASN A 320 -49.01 1.54 3.19
C ASN A 320 -49.78 1.74 1.89
N VAL A 321 -49.13 1.45 0.76
CA VAL A 321 -49.71 1.63 -0.58
C VAL A 321 -50.82 0.61 -0.86
N GLY A 322 -50.85 -0.50 -0.13
CA GLY A 322 -51.90 -1.52 -0.21
C GLY A 322 -53.21 -1.14 0.47
N GLU A 323 -53.25 -0.05 1.23
CA GLU A 323 -54.44 0.42 1.93
C GLU A 323 -55.05 1.65 1.25
N VAL A 324 -56.36 1.79 1.38
CA VAL A 324 -57.11 2.95 0.84
C VAL A 324 -56.69 4.23 1.57
N ASP A 325 -56.58 4.15 2.91
CA ASP A 325 -56.31 5.28 3.79
C ASP A 325 -55.19 4.91 4.78
N THR A 326 -53.97 5.41 4.54
CA THR A 326 -52.81 5.13 5.41
C THR A 326 -53.04 5.63 6.84
N TYR A 327 -53.60 6.84 7.03
CA TYR A 327 -53.85 7.39 8.37
C TYR A 327 -54.83 6.52 9.20
N THR A 328 -55.90 6.02 8.59
CA THR A 328 -56.87 5.12 9.25
C THR A 328 -56.18 3.81 9.63
N TRP A 329 -55.37 3.27 8.72
CA TRP A 329 -54.61 2.06 8.96
C TRP A 329 -53.61 2.23 10.11
N LEU A 330 -52.82 3.31 10.13
CA LEU A 330 -51.85 3.59 11.19
C LEU A 330 -52.51 3.75 12.56
N ASN A 331 -53.65 4.47 12.65
CA ASN A 331 -54.42 4.55 13.91
C ASN A 331 -54.89 3.17 14.39
N ALA A 332 -55.21 2.25 13.47
CA ALA A 332 -55.54 0.86 13.82
C ALA A 332 -54.31 0.01 14.21
N GLN A 333 -53.09 0.44 13.88
CA GLN A 333 -51.83 -0.24 14.24
C GLN A 333 -51.27 0.17 15.61
N GLY A 334 -51.99 1.00 16.38
CA GLY A 334 -51.57 1.41 17.71
C GLY A 334 -51.06 2.85 17.80
N PHE A 335 -51.00 3.59 16.69
CA PHE A 335 -50.85 5.03 16.72
C PHE A 335 -52.15 5.74 17.13
N SER A 336 -52.07 7.02 17.45
CA SER A 336 -53.20 7.87 17.81
C SER A 336 -53.07 9.25 17.17
N ASN A 337 -54.21 9.85 16.83
CA ASN A 337 -54.32 11.14 16.15
C ASN A 337 -53.42 11.24 14.91
N VAL A 338 -53.34 10.15 14.14
CA VAL A 338 -52.78 10.24 12.79
C VAL A 338 -53.83 10.93 11.93
N GLU A 339 -53.51 12.17 11.54
CA GLU A 339 -54.39 13.05 10.77
C GLU A 339 -54.28 12.77 9.28
N SER A 340 -55.30 13.19 8.55
CA SER A 340 -55.52 12.83 7.15
C SER A 340 -54.76 13.72 6.16
N TRP A 341 -53.83 14.56 6.62
CA TRP A 341 -53.20 15.59 5.78
C TRP A 341 -51.68 15.47 5.79
N TYR A 342 -51.00 16.60 5.69
CA TYR A 342 -49.59 16.71 5.39
C TYR A 342 -48.76 16.70 6.66
N TYR A 343 -47.75 15.85 6.70
CA TYR A 343 -46.75 15.81 7.76
C TYR A 343 -45.43 16.35 7.23
N TRP A 344 -44.84 17.30 7.96
CA TRP A 344 -43.54 17.83 7.59
C TRP A 344 -42.45 16.77 7.67
N SER A 345 -41.57 16.73 6.66
CA SER A 345 -40.25 16.15 6.82
C SER A 345 -39.21 17.23 7.12
N SER A 346 -38.03 16.84 7.59
CA SER A 346 -36.87 17.72 7.78
C SER A 346 -36.10 18.03 6.50
N SER A 347 -36.53 17.49 5.35
CA SER A 347 -35.81 17.62 4.09
C SER A 347 -36.25 18.86 3.28
N THR A 348 -35.30 19.65 2.77
CA THR A 348 -35.59 20.81 1.92
C THR A 348 -35.90 20.37 0.49
N TYR A 349 -36.85 21.04 -0.18
CA TYR A 349 -37.11 20.77 -1.59
C TYR A 349 -36.08 21.45 -2.49
N ALA A 350 -35.26 20.67 -3.21
CA ALA A 350 -34.10 21.21 -3.92
C ALA A 350 -34.44 22.21 -5.04
N THR A 351 -35.54 22.02 -5.76
CA THR A 351 -35.96 22.91 -6.84
C THR A 351 -36.40 24.29 -6.33
N ASN A 352 -36.96 24.35 -5.12
CA ASN A 352 -37.32 25.61 -4.46
C ASN A 352 -36.99 25.54 -2.96
N LYS A 353 -35.85 26.10 -2.57
CA LYS A 353 -35.31 26.01 -1.20
C LYS A 353 -36.17 26.73 -0.13
N SER A 354 -37.13 27.56 -0.55
CA SER A 354 -38.17 28.14 0.32
C SER A 354 -39.30 27.15 0.64
N HIS A 355 -39.27 25.95 0.06
CA HIS A 355 -40.20 24.85 0.29
C HIS A 355 -39.47 23.69 1.00
N ALA A 356 -40.24 22.84 1.66
CA ALA A 356 -39.79 21.60 2.27
C ALA A 356 -40.70 20.43 1.85
N TRP A 357 -40.19 19.21 1.99
CA TRP A 357 -40.96 18.01 1.69
C TRP A 357 -42.00 17.74 2.78
N TYR A 358 -43.15 17.22 2.37
CA TYR A 358 -44.15 16.64 3.25
C TYR A 358 -44.61 15.29 2.70
N VAL A 359 -45.23 14.49 3.58
CA VAL A 359 -45.96 13.27 3.20
C VAL A 359 -47.44 13.43 3.52
N ASP A 360 -48.30 13.16 2.54
CA ASP A 360 -49.75 13.13 2.69
C ASP A 360 -50.20 11.75 3.19
N MET A 361 -50.83 11.67 4.36
CA MET A 361 -51.24 10.39 4.97
C MET A 361 -52.59 9.86 4.46
N VAL A 362 -53.32 10.61 3.61
CA VAL A 362 -54.48 10.11 2.85
C VAL A 362 -54.03 9.59 1.50
N HIS A 363 -53.48 10.47 0.66
CA HIS A 363 -53.18 10.11 -0.71
C HIS A 363 -51.82 9.46 -0.86
N CYS A 364 -51.04 9.36 0.22
CA CYS A 364 -49.71 8.74 0.26
C CYS A 364 -48.66 9.47 -0.58
N TYR A 365 -48.88 10.76 -0.87
CA TYR A 365 -47.99 11.57 -1.68
C TYR A 365 -46.71 11.93 -0.94
N ALA A 366 -45.64 12.10 -1.70
CA ALA A 366 -44.48 12.87 -1.27
C ALA A 366 -44.36 14.08 -2.19
N TYR A 367 -44.53 15.27 -1.62
CA TYR A 367 -44.62 16.53 -2.36
C TYR A 367 -43.99 17.67 -1.54
N ASP A 368 -43.94 18.87 -2.11
CA ASP A 368 -43.39 20.05 -1.47
C ASP A 368 -44.49 21.05 -1.05
N ALA A 369 -44.26 21.74 0.08
CA ALA A 369 -45.05 22.87 0.52
C ALA A 369 -44.13 24.02 0.95
N GLY A 370 -44.63 25.25 0.92
CA GLY A 370 -43.85 26.41 1.35
C GLY A 370 -43.50 26.29 2.83
N LYS A 371 -42.28 26.66 3.23
CA LYS A 371 -41.85 26.58 4.64
C LYS A 371 -42.69 27.45 5.60
N GLY A 372 -43.49 28.38 5.06
CA GLY A 372 -44.48 29.18 5.80
C GLY A 372 -45.89 28.59 5.85
N ASP A 373 -46.15 27.46 5.18
CA ASP A 373 -47.41 26.73 5.27
C ASP A 373 -47.49 25.96 6.60
N LEU A 374 -48.70 25.65 7.03
CA LEU A 374 -48.97 24.96 8.29
C LEU A 374 -49.24 23.47 8.04
N ASN A 375 -48.41 22.59 8.62
CA ASN A 375 -48.56 21.13 8.51
C ASN A 375 -48.27 20.44 9.87
N TYR A 376 -48.61 19.16 9.96
CA TYR A 376 -48.44 18.35 11.18
C TYR A 376 -46.99 17.98 11.46
N VAL A 377 -46.70 17.73 12.74
CA VAL A 377 -45.35 17.40 13.24
C VAL A 377 -45.38 16.06 13.93
N TRP A 378 -44.72 15.07 13.33
CA TRP A 378 -44.61 13.74 13.91
C TRP A 378 -43.15 13.41 14.24
N PRO A 379 -42.76 13.46 15.52
CA PRO A 379 -41.40 13.16 15.94
C PRO A 379 -41.06 11.68 15.78
N VAL A 380 -39.86 11.45 15.27
CA VAL A 380 -39.22 10.13 15.22
C VAL A 380 -37.91 10.17 16.00
N ARG A 381 -37.49 9.02 16.49
CA ARG A 381 -36.13 8.80 17.00
C ARG A 381 -35.65 7.43 16.52
N SER A 382 -34.35 7.23 16.60
CA SER A 382 -33.79 5.89 16.40
C SER A 382 -33.89 5.12 17.72
N GLU A 383 -33.78 3.80 17.68
CA GLU A 383 -33.46 3.08 18.91
C GLU A 383 -32.21 3.72 19.52
N GLN A 384 -32.24 3.98 20.83
CA GLN A 384 -31.04 4.44 21.51
C GLN A 384 -30.06 3.27 21.45
N VAL A 385 -29.17 3.30 20.47
CA VAL A 385 -27.89 2.62 20.62
C VAL A 385 -27.26 3.37 21.78
N GLU A 386 -27.29 2.75 22.96
CA GLU A 386 -26.50 3.21 24.10
C GLU A 386 -25.14 3.63 23.54
N PRO A 387 -24.65 4.85 23.86
CA PRO A 387 -23.38 5.33 23.35
C PRO A 387 -22.34 4.21 23.48
N ALA A 388 -21.90 3.68 22.35
CA ALA A 388 -21.07 2.50 22.32
C ALA A 388 -19.62 2.94 22.16
N VAL A 389 -18.72 2.21 22.83
CA VAL A 389 -17.30 2.34 22.51
C VAL A 389 -17.11 2.08 21.01
N PRO A 390 -16.12 2.73 20.36
CA PRO A 390 -15.83 2.50 18.95
C PRO A 390 -15.65 1.00 18.68
N LEU A 391 -15.98 0.52 17.48
CA LEU A 391 -15.62 -0.83 17.05
C LEU A 391 -14.67 -0.69 15.88
N VAL A 392 -13.44 -1.19 15.99
CA VAL A 392 -12.47 -1.18 14.90
C VAL A 392 -12.43 -2.56 14.26
N SER A 393 -12.79 -2.64 12.97
CA SER A 393 -12.92 -3.92 12.26
C SER A 393 -11.81 -4.16 11.24
N PHE A 394 -11.31 -3.09 10.63
CA PHE A 394 -10.33 -3.18 9.55
C PHE A 394 -9.55 -1.88 9.37
N SER A 395 -8.31 -1.98 8.91
CA SER A 395 -7.47 -0.86 8.48
C SER A 395 -6.77 -1.19 7.17
N SER A 396 -6.73 -0.25 6.23
CA SER A 396 -6.06 -0.41 4.94
C SER A 396 -5.32 0.87 4.52
N PRO A 397 -4.05 0.77 4.10
CA PRO A 397 -3.22 -0.44 4.18
C PRO A 397 -3.01 -0.87 5.64
N ASP A 398 -2.79 -2.17 5.84
CA ASP A 398 -2.59 -2.80 7.15
C ASP A 398 -1.10 -2.94 7.52
N SER A 399 -0.21 -2.39 6.71
CA SER A 399 1.23 -2.48 6.90
C SER A 399 2.01 -1.40 6.15
N ALA A 400 3.21 -1.08 6.64
CA ALA A 400 4.15 -0.15 6.00
C ALA A 400 5.57 -0.25 6.61
N GLU A 401 6.55 0.29 5.89
CA GLU A 401 7.97 0.29 6.30
C GLU A 401 8.32 1.48 7.23
N PRO A 402 9.36 1.35 8.09
CA PRO A 402 9.89 2.47 8.86
C PRO A 402 10.29 3.67 7.98
N GLY A 403 9.92 4.88 8.42
CA GLY A 403 10.19 6.13 7.70
C GLY A 403 9.11 6.54 6.69
N GLU A 404 8.11 5.70 6.42
CA GLU A 404 7.01 6.03 5.52
C GLU A 404 5.98 6.97 6.17
N THR A 405 5.32 7.77 5.32
CA THR A 405 4.14 8.55 5.68
C THR A 405 3.03 8.18 4.71
N LEU A 406 1.87 7.77 5.23
CA LEU A 406 0.80 7.22 4.42
C LEU A 406 -0.58 7.52 5.00
N ASP A 407 -1.57 7.48 4.12
CA ASP A 407 -2.98 7.59 4.48
C ASP A 407 -3.58 6.19 4.68
N ILE A 408 -4.26 6.00 5.81
CA ILE A 408 -4.94 4.78 6.24
C ILE A 408 -6.45 5.04 6.25
N THR A 409 -7.21 4.11 5.70
CA THR A 409 -8.67 4.03 5.89
C THR A 409 -8.98 3.02 6.99
N ILE A 410 -9.78 3.41 7.98
CA ILE A 410 -10.23 2.55 9.08
C ILE A 410 -11.74 2.36 8.94
N SER A 411 -12.19 1.11 9.06
CA SER A 411 -13.61 0.74 9.01
C SER A 411 -14.06 0.10 10.32
N GLY A 412 -15.31 0.36 10.68
CA GLY A 412 -15.82 0.03 12.00
C GLY A 412 -17.25 0.49 12.26
N ALA A 413 -17.53 0.82 13.51
CA ALA A 413 -18.80 1.42 13.95
C ALA A 413 -18.55 2.39 15.13
N ASN A 414 -19.50 3.30 15.39
CA ASN A 414 -19.47 4.28 16.48
C ASN A 414 -18.28 5.25 16.43
N PHE A 415 -17.85 5.65 15.23
CA PHE A 415 -16.76 6.60 15.02
C PHE A 415 -17.18 8.07 15.15
N THR A 416 -18.49 8.36 15.09
CA THR A 416 -18.98 9.72 15.28
C THR A 416 -18.63 10.21 16.68
N GLY A 417 -17.92 11.34 16.77
CA GLY A 417 -17.41 11.86 18.06
C GLY A 417 -16.10 11.22 18.53
N ALA A 418 -15.36 10.52 17.66
CA ALA A 418 -14.01 10.08 17.98
C ALA A 418 -13.08 11.27 18.27
N GLU A 419 -12.37 11.19 19.39
CA GLU A 419 -11.46 12.24 19.88
C GLU A 419 -9.99 11.89 19.64
N ALA A 420 -9.66 10.60 19.52
CA ALA A 420 -8.30 10.14 19.29
C ALA A 420 -8.25 8.79 18.59
N ILE A 421 -7.16 8.57 17.85
CA ILE A 421 -6.77 7.27 17.30
C ILE A 421 -5.31 6.97 17.63
N GLY A 422 -4.92 5.70 17.61
CA GLY A 422 -3.57 5.26 17.95
C GLY A 422 -3.16 4.01 17.17
N PHE A 423 -1.87 3.92 16.86
CA PHE A 423 -1.24 2.80 16.13
C PHE A 423 -0.07 2.19 16.92
N GLY A 424 0.00 2.44 18.23
CA GLY A 424 1.07 1.97 19.09
C GLY A 424 2.41 2.71 18.93
N GLU A 425 3.44 2.20 19.59
CA GLU A 425 4.76 2.84 19.68
C GLU A 425 5.50 2.87 18.33
N GLY A 426 6.17 3.99 18.05
CA GLY A 426 6.92 4.23 16.81
C GLY A 426 6.06 4.73 15.63
N ILE A 427 4.77 5.01 15.85
CA ILE A 427 3.87 5.53 14.82
C ILE A 427 3.18 6.79 15.34
N THR A 428 3.35 7.89 14.61
CA THR A 428 2.72 9.18 14.90
C THR A 428 1.49 9.36 14.03
N VAL A 429 0.34 9.64 14.65
CA VAL A 429 -0.86 10.08 13.94
C VAL A 429 -0.74 11.59 13.69
N ILE A 430 -0.64 11.99 12.44
CA ILE A 430 -0.53 13.40 12.04
C ILE A 430 -1.91 14.06 12.07
N THR A 431 -2.87 13.42 11.40
CA THR A 431 -4.27 13.87 11.32
C THR A 431 -5.19 12.68 11.20
N PHE A 432 -6.45 12.85 11.60
CA PHE A 432 -7.51 11.94 11.24
C PHE A 432 -8.82 12.70 11.00
N THR A 433 -9.69 12.12 10.19
CA THR A 433 -10.99 12.67 9.82
C THR A 433 -12.03 11.56 9.90
N VAL A 434 -13.06 11.76 10.73
CA VAL A 434 -14.25 10.90 10.74
C VAL A 434 -15.04 11.19 9.46
N ILE A 435 -15.29 10.17 8.63
CA ILE A 435 -16.05 10.30 7.38
C ILE A 435 -17.52 9.97 7.63
N SER A 436 -17.76 8.92 8.40
CA SER A 436 -19.09 8.48 8.83
C SER A 436 -18.97 7.75 10.16
N ASP A 437 -20.09 7.28 10.71
CA ASP A 437 -20.06 6.47 11.92
C ASP A 437 -19.32 5.12 11.75
N THR A 438 -19.10 4.69 10.51
CA THR A 438 -18.48 3.40 10.18
C THR A 438 -17.14 3.52 9.46
N ALA A 439 -16.68 4.74 9.13
CA ALA A 439 -15.46 4.97 8.37
C ALA A 439 -14.72 6.25 8.80
N MET A 440 -13.40 6.17 8.83
CA MET A 440 -12.51 7.33 9.02
C MET A 440 -11.22 7.16 8.22
N THR A 441 -10.53 8.28 7.98
CA THR A 441 -9.18 8.28 7.41
C THR A 441 -8.18 8.88 8.39
N ALA A 442 -6.94 8.44 8.31
CA ALA A 442 -5.84 8.91 9.13
C ALA A 442 -4.56 9.04 8.30
N THR A 443 -3.82 10.12 8.49
CA THR A 443 -2.45 10.23 7.97
C THR A 443 -1.50 9.90 9.10
N ILE A 444 -0.67 8.88 8.91
CA ILE A 444 0.31 8.42 9.90
C ILE A 444 1.73 8.55 9.35
N SER A 445 2.70 8.73 10.24
CA SER A 445 4.12 8.67 9.95
C SER A 445 4.78 7.65 10.86
N ILE A 446 5.55 6.74 10.28
CA ILE A 446 6.24 5.68 11.00
C ILE A 446 7.67 6.15 11.24
N ASP A 447 8.08 6.13 12.50
CA ASP A 447 9.44 6.52 12.87
C ASP A 447 10.45 5.68 12.10
N LEU A 448 11.54 6.32 11.65
CA LEU A 448 12.61 5.68 10.88
C LEU A 448 13.20 4.45 11.61
N PHE A 449 13.10 4.41 12.94
CA PHE A 449 13.62 3.34 13.78
C PHE A 449 12.50 2.56 14.50
N ALA A 450 11.27 2.63 14.01
CA ALA A 450 10.17 1.85 14.57
C ALA A 450 10.47 0.34 14.51
N ASN A 451 10.36 -0.36 15.63
CA ASN A 451 10.61 -1.80 15.67
C ASN A 451 9.57 -2.55 14.80
N PRO A 452 9.99 -3.51 13.95
CA PRO A 452 9.06 -4.34 13.19
C PRO A 452 8.09 -5.09 14.09
N GLY A 453 6.87 -5.29 13.61
CA GLY A 453 5.86 -6.12 14.27
C GLY A 453 4.46 -5.55 14.22
N ALA A 454 3.50 -6.38 14.64
CA ALA A 454 2.10 -6.01 14.75
C ALA A 454 1.88 -4.91 15.80
N ARG A 455 0.86 -4.08 15.55
CA ARG A 455 0.39 -2.99 16.37
C ARG A 455 -1.13 -3.05 16.43
N ASP A 456 -1.67 -2.74 17.61
CA ASP A 456 -3.10 -2.60 17.78
C ASP A 456 -3.53 -1.22 17.28
N VAL A 457 -4.66 -1.17 16.56
CA VAL A 457 -5.25 0.09 16.10
C VAL A 457 -6.36 0.46 17.07
N THR A 458 -6.22 1.58 17.74
CA THR A 458 -7.17 2.03 18.76
C THR A 458 -7.96 3.23 18.29
N VAL A 459 -9.26 3.26 18.59
CA VAL A 459 -10.12 4.44 18.39
C VAL A 459 -10.79 4.78 19.72
N THR A 460 -10.79 6.06 20.09
CA THR A 460 -11.36 6.57 21.34
C THR A 460 -12.44 7.60 21.05
N ASN A 461 -13.61 7.44 21.66
CA ASN A 461 -14.64 8.47 21.74
C ASN A 461 -14.88 8.83 23.22
N THR A 462 -15.86 9.70 23.48
CA THR A 462 -16.23 10.14 24.85
C THR A 462 -16.70 9.01 25.78
N ILE A 463 -17.06 7.85 25.22
CA ILE A 463 -17.54 6.68 25.97
C ILE A 463 -16.39 5.76 26.35
N GLY A 464 -15.43 5.56 25.46
CA GLY A 464 -14.24 4.76 25.74
C GLY A 464 -13.40 4.45 24.51
N THR A 465 -12.45 3.54 24.70
CA THR A 465 -11.47 3.13 23.70
C THR A 465 -11.63 1.65 23.39
N GLU A 466 -11.63 1.30 22.11
CA GLU A 466 -11.54 -0.08 21.65
C GLU A 466 -10.28 -0.25 20.78
N SER A 467 -9.81 -1.49 20.66
CA SER A 467 -8.61 -1.84 19.92
C SER A 467 -8.90 -2.95 18.92
N LEU A 468 -8.48 -2.79 17.67
CA LEU A 468 -8.32 -3.89 16.73
C LEU A 468 -6.93 -4.51 16.96
N PRO A 469 -6.85 -5.71 17.56
CA PRO A 469 -5.56 -6.34 17.83
C PRO A 469 -4.83 -6.67 16.53
N ALA A 470 -3.55 -6.33 16.45
CA ALA A 470 -2.74 -6.51 15.25
C ALA A 470 -3.35 -5.89 13.96
N GLY A 471 -4.10 -4.78 14.10
CA GLY A 471 -4.71 -4.08 12.97
C GLY A 471 -3.72 -3.41 12.02
N PHE A 472 -2.47 -3.19 12.45
CA PHE A 472 -1.42 -2.62 11.62
C PHE A 472 -0.08 -3.32 11.85
N THR A 473 0.78 -3.41 10.83
CA THR A 473 2.10 -4.06 10.95
C THR A 473 3.20 -3.14 10.44
N VAL A 474 4.16 -2.81 11.31
CA VAL A 474 5.44 -2.23 10.85
C VAL A 474 6.25 -3.37 10.25
N THR A 475 6.53 -3.32 8.96
CA THR A 475 7.33 -4.34 8.26
C THR A 475 8.81 -4.18 8.58
N GLU A 476 9.60 -5.22 8.32
CA GLU A 476 11.06 -5.08 8.33
C GLU A 476 11.47 -4.10 7.22
N SER A 477 12.37 -3.17 7.54
CA SER A 477 12.87 -2.21 6.55
C SER A 477 13.68 -2.95 5.49
N ALA A 478 13.48 -2.61 4.21
CA ALA A 478 14.27 -3.15 3.10
C ALA A 478 15.68 -2.53 3.00
N PHE A 479 16.07 -1.66 3.95
CA PHE A 479 17.41 -1.07 4.00
C PHE A 479 18.44 -2.10 4.46
N THR A 480 19.24 -2.62 3.51
CA THR A 480 20.53 -3.23 3.86
C THR A 480 21.55 -2.11 4.01
N ASP A 481 21.83 -1.71 5.25
CA ASP A 481 23.00 -0.87 5.53
C ASP A 481 24.27 -1.59 5.03
N THR A 482 25.08 -0.89 4.24
CA THR A 482 26.32 -1.45 3.68
C THR A 482 27.52 -0.73 4.28
N LEU A 483 28.58 -1.49 4.57
CA LEU A 483 29.91 -0.99 4.91
C LEU A 483 30.91 -1.85 4.13
N GLU A 484 31.70 -1.25 3.26
CA GLU A 484 32.76 -1.91 2.51
C GLU A 484 34.03 -1.06 2.52
N ILE A 485 35.19 -1.71 2.34
CA ILE A 485 36.49 -1.04 2.25
C ILE A 485 37.20 -1.37 0.93
N SER A 486 38.05 -0.48 0.45
CA SER A 486 38.81 -0.71 -0.79
C SER A 486 39.88 -1.77 -0.61
N GLY A 487 39.64 -2.98 -1.13
CA GLY A 487 40.60 -4.07 -1.10
C GLY A 487 40.74 -4.74 0.27
N SER A 488 41.62 -5.76 0.35
CA SER A 488 41.82 -6.55 1.57
C SER A 488 43.15 -6.29 2.28
N GLY A 489 44.03 -5.47 1.70
CA GLY A 489 45.34 -5.21 2.26
C GLY A 489 46.37 -4.57 1.33
N ASP A 490 47.46 -4.08 1.93
CA ASP A 490 48.62 -3.50 1.25
C ASP A 490 49.94 -4.18 1.68
N SER A 491 50.99 -4.01 0.87
CA SER A 491 52.32 -4.56 1.13
C SER A 491 53.42 -3.52 1.04
N PHE A 492 54.32 -3.47 2.03
CA PHE A 492 55.42 -2.52 2.14
C PHE A 492 56.79 -3.22 2.25
N SER A 493 57.85 -2.52 1.85
CA SER A 493 59.24 -2.93 2.15
C SER A 493 59.55 -2.69 3.64
N SER A 494 60.74 -3.12 4.09
CA SER A 494 61.19 -2.87 5.47
C SER A 494 61.25 -1.38 5.85
N ASP A 495 61.26 -0.47 4.88
CA ASP A 495 61.36 0.98 5.14
C ASP A 495 60.00 1.61 5.50
N GLY A 496 58.89 0.89 5.32
CA GLY A 496 57.54 1.40 5.58
C GLY A 496 57.03 2.35 4.49
N GLY A 497 56.04 3.17 4.82
CA GLY A 497 55.41 4.09 3.86
C GLY A 497 54.02 4.57 4.29
N GLU A 498 53.31 5.22 3.36
CA GLU A 498 51.92 5.67 3.57
C GLU A 498 50.96 4.86 2.69
N GLY A 499 49.74 4.65 3.18
CA GLY A 499 48.66 3.97 2.47
C GLY A 499 47.29 4.61 2.72
N GLY A 500 46.28 4.17 1.99
CA GLY A 500 44.92 4.69 2.10
C GLY A 500 43.85 3.64 1.85
N ILE A 501 42.73 3.75 2.57
CA ILE A 501 41.57 2.88 2.48
C ILE A 501 40.37 3.78 2.17
N THR A 502 39.66 3.51 1.07
CA THR A 502 38.35 4.12 0.81
C THR A 502 37.28 3.29 1.50
N VAL A 503 36.40 3.94 2.26
CA VAL A 503 35.22 3.35 2.88
C VAL A 503 34.00 3.72 2.02
N THR A 504 33.20 2.72 1.64
CA THR A 504 31.91 2.91 0.98
C THR A 504 30.82 2.47 1.94
N ALA A 505 29.94 3.40 2.34
CA ALA A 505 28.89 3.12 3.30
C ALA A 505 27.59 3.83 2.95
N SER A 506 26.46 3.21 3.30
CA SER A 506 25.13 3.81 3.13
C SER A 506 25.04 5.16 3.87
N ALA A 507 24.30 6.12 3.31
CA ALA A 507 24.09 7.42 3.97
C ALA A 507 23.42 7.24 5.34
N GLY A 508 23.98 7.83 6.40
CA GLY A 508 23.53 7.63 7.78
C GLY A 508 24.29 6.55 8.56
N VAL A 509 25.11 5.71 7.90
CA VAL A 509 25.97 4.73 8.57
C VAL A 509 27.26 5.43 9.02
N ALA A 510 27.37 5.68 10.33
CA ALA A 510 28.63 6.10 10.92
C ALA A 510 29.58 4.90 11.10
N TRP A 511 30.88 5.13 11.00
CA TRP A 511 31.91 4.11 11.15
C TRP A 511 33.14 4.65 11.85
N THR A 512 33.91 3.76 12.46
CA THR A 512 35.18 4.05 13.14
C THR A 512 36.27 3.11 12.64
N ALA A 513 37.49 3.64 12.50
CA ALA A 513 38.66 2.88 12.08
C ALA A 513 39.72 2.89 13.20
N HIS A 514 40.26 1.71 13.51
CA HIS A 514 41.31 1.56 14.51
C HIS A 514 42.45 0.69 13.99
N SER A 515 43.68 1.09 14.30
CA SER A 515 44.84 0.23 14.09
C SER A 515 44.93 -0.79 15.23
N ASN A 516 45.13 -2.06 14.89
CA ASN A 516 45.36 -3.13 15.87
C ASN A 516 46.83 -3.29 16.25
N ASP A 517 47.73 -2.57 15.56
CA ASP A 517 49.17 -2.73 15.68
C ASP A 517 49.88 -1.38 15.78
N ASP A 518 50.72 -1.20 16.80
CA ASP A 518 51.36 0.09 17.12
C ASP A 518 52.31 0.62 16.03
N TRP A 519 52.75 -0.22 15.09
CA TRP A 519 53.60 0.18 13.96
C TRP A 519 52.81 0.70 12.75
N ILE A 520 51.47 0.69 12.84
CA ILE A 520 50.53 1.27 11.88
C ILE A 520 49.80 2.43 12.56
N THR A 521 49.89 3.64 12.00
CA THR A 521 49.25 4.83 12.58
C THR A 521 48.23 5.41 11.60
N ILE A 522 46.96 5.51 12.00
CA ILE A 522 45.95 6.25 11.23
C ILE A 522 46.22 7.75 11.40
N ILE A 523 46.44 8.46 10.29
CA ILE A 523 46.76 9.89 10.28
C ILE A 523 45.57 10.76 9.84
N PHE A 524 44.57 10.18 9.17
CA PHE A 524 43.31 10.85 8.83
C PHE A 524 42.17 9.83 8.70
N GLY A 525 40.95 10.25 9.01
CA GLY A 525 39.74 9.43 8.80
C GLY A 525 39.52 8.33 9.84
N ALA A 526 39.87 8.54 11.11
CA ALA A 526 39.61 7.55 12.17
C ALA A 526 38.11 7.32 12.45
N SER A 527 37.23 8.17 11.93
CA SER A 527 35.77 8.01 11.95
C SER A 527 35.13 8.79 10.80
N GLY A 528 33.94 8.39 10.38
CA GLY A 528 33.15 9.09 9.36
C GLY A 528 31.68 8.65 9.34
N GLU A 529 30.90 9.21 8.42
CA GLU A 529 29.50 8.84 8.15
C GLU A 529 29.29 8.82 6.63
N GLY A 530 28.66 7.76 6.12
CA GLY A 530 28.60 7.50 4.68
C GLY A 530 30.00 7.24 4.09
N ASP A 531 30.19 7.52 2.80
CA ASP A 531 31.47 7.33 2.12
C ASP A 531 32.61 8.17 2.74
N GLY A 532 33.82 7.60 2.83
CA GLY A 532 34.99 8.35 3.30
C GLY A 532 36.34 7.71 3.01
N VAL A 533 37.40 8.30 3.56
CA VAL A 533 38.78 7.91 3.29
C VAL A 533 39.58 7.88 4.58
N ILE A 534 40.27 6.76 4.82
CA ILE A 534 41.23 6.57 5.90
C ILE A 534 42.62 6.66 5.27
N THR A 535 43.53 7.45 5.84
CA THR A 535 44.96 7.39 5.47
C THR A 535 45.79 7.01 6.68
N TYR A 536 46.84 6.22 6.44
CA TYR A 536 47.66 5.64 7.49
C TYR A 536 49.14 5.60 7.09
N THR A 537 50.02 5.50 8.09
CA THR A 537 51.46 5.32 7.92
C THR A 537 51.92 4.01 8.54
N VAL A 538 52.96 3.44 7.95
CA VAL A 538 53.63 2.19 8.35
C VAL A 538 55.06 2.53 8.73
N ALA A 539 55.43 2.27 9.98
CA ALA A 539 56.79 2.48 10.48
C ALA A 539 57.79 1.47 9.88
N GLU A 540 59.09 1.75 9.96
CA GLU A 540 60.15 0.83 9.49
C GLU A 540 60.19 -0.49 10.31
N ASN A 541 60.36 -1.62 9.62
CA ASN A 541 60.61 -2.93 10.24
C ASN A 541 62.11 -3.21 10.28
N ASN A 542 62.73 -2.96 11.44
CA ASN A 542 64.15 -3.18 11.68
C ASN A 542 64.53 -4.65 11.97
N THR A 543 63.62 -5.61 11.78
CA THR A 543 63.85 -7.03 12.05
C THR A 543 63.95 -7.84 10.76
N VAL A 544 64.67 -8.96 10.78
CA VAL A 544 64.83 -9.83 9.60
C VAL A 544 63.55 -10.58 9.23
N ASN A 545 62.56 -10.62 10.12
CA ASN A 545 61.31 -11.33 9.90
C ASN A 545 60.26 -10.37 9.34
N PRO A 546 59.45 -10.80 8.36
CA PRO A 546 58.29 -10.03 7.94
C PRO A 546 57.29 -9.92 9.10
N ILE A 547 56.57 -8.79 9.16
CA ILE A 547 55.49 -8.54 10.11
C ILE A 547 54.18 -8.33 9.37
N THR A 548 53.06 -8.61 10.04
CA THR A 548 51.71 -8.45 9.51
C THR A 548 50.85 -7.83 10.60
N GLY A 549 50.04 -6.85 10.22
CA GLY A 549 49.20 -6.08 11.13
C GLY A 549 47.92 -5.66 10.42
N THR A 550 46.98 -5.07 11.14
CA THR A 550 45.64 -4.81 10.60
C THR A 550 45.06 -3.47 11.04
N ILE A 551 44.21 -2.91 10.18
CA ILE A 551 43.27 -1.85 10.52
C ILE A 551 41.86 -2.44 10.45
N THR A 552 41.07 -2.27 11.49
CA THR A 552 39.66 -2.68 11.52
C THR A 552 38.76 -1.45 11.36
N VAL A 553 37.77 -1.57 10.47
CA VAL A 553 36.72 -0.56 10.25
C VAL A 553 35.38 -1.17 10.65
N ALA A 554 34.72 -0.55 11.62
CA ALA A 554 33.48 -1.04 12.23
C ALA A 554 32.37 0.02 12.09
N ALA A 555 31.15 -0.43 11.76
CA ALA A 555 29.97 0.43 11.78
C ALA A 555 29.62 0.78 13.23
N THR A 556 29.23 2.03 13.48
CA THR A 556 28.77 2.53 14.77
C THR A 556 27.42 3.21 14.59
N LEU A 557 26.39 2.75 15.30
CA LEU A 557 25.09 3.43 15.32
C LEU A 557 24.98 4.33 16.56
N ASN A 558 24.44 5.53 16.38
CA ASN A 558 24.32 6.65 17.34
C ASN A 558 23.92 6.30 18.80
N GLY A 559 24.80 5.66 19.57
CA GLY A 559 24.73 5.54 21.03
C GLY A 559 23.63 4.66 21.63
N PHE A 560 22.91 3.84 20.85
CA PHE A 560 21.87 2.93 21.37
C PHE A 560 22.08 1.47 20.94
N THR A 561 21.78 0.54 21.84
CA THR A 561 21.75 -0.91 21.59
C THR A 561 20.34 -1.30 21.12
N ILE A 562 20.21 -1.70 19.85
CA ILE A 562 19.03 -2.38 19.31
C ILE A 562 19.48 -3.78 18.85
N ALA A 563 18.62 -4.78 19.09
CA ALA A 563 18.92 -6.21 18.96
C ALA A 563 19.15 -6.74 17.53
N SER A 564 19.27 -5.87 16.51
CA SER A 564 19.32 -6.30 15.11
C SER A 564 20.48 -5.77 14.26
N VAL A 565 21.49 -5.08 14.81
CA VAL A 565 22.69 -4.70 14.02
C VAL A 565 23.75 -5.81 13.96
N ALA A 566 23.32 -7.07 13.99
CA ALA A 566 24.22 -8.22 13.90
C ALA A 566 24.77 -8.47 12.48
N ASP A 567 24.33 -7.70 11.47
CA ASP A 567 24.52 -8.06 10.05
C ASP A 567 25.56 -7.22 9.28
N ILE A 568 26.20 -6.21 9.87
CA ILE A 568 27.34 -5.51 9.23
C ILE A 568 28.65 -6.01 9.84
N GLU A 569 29.31 -6.96 9.17
CA GLU A 569 30.60 -7.49 9.60
C GLU A 569 31.70 -6.40 9.57
N ASP A 570 32.48 -6.34 10.65
CA ASP A 570 33.70 -5.54 10.73
C ASP A 570 34.64 -5.86 9.55
N LYS A 571 35.14 -4.82 8.89
CA LYS A 571 36.06 -4.97 7.76
C LYS A 571 37.50 -4.87 8.24
N VAL A 572 38.30 -5.89 7.95
CA VAL A 572 39.70 -5.97 8.34
C VAL A 572 40.61 -5.76 7.12
N PHE A 573 41.42 -4.72 7.16
CA PHE A 573 42.44 -4.42 6.15
C PHE A 573 43.81 -4.90 6.62
N THR A 574 44.44 -5.82 5.88
CA THR A 574 45.69 -6.46 6.28
C THR A 574 46.91 -5.79 5.66
N ILE A 575 47.86 -5.35 6.48
CA ILE A 575 49.10 -4.73 6.03
C ILE A 575 50.26 -5.70 6.27
N THR A 576 51.00 -6.01 5.22
CA THR A 576 52.19 -6.87 5.28
C THR A 576 53.46 -6.06 5.05
N GLN A 577 54.49 -6.29 5.86
CA GLN A 577 55.76 -5.60 5.74
C GLN A 577 56.93 -6.58 5.74
N SER A 578 57.82 -6.44 4.74
CA SER A 578 59.01 -7.30 4.62
C SER A 578 60.03 -7.04 5.73
N GLY A 579 60.83 -8.05 6.10
CA GLY A 579 61.97 -7.90 7.01
C GLY A 579 63.26 -7.45 6.33
N ILE A 580 64.24 -6.98 7.10
CA ILE A 580 65.58 -6.62 6.59
C ILE A 580 66.35 -7.84 6.08
N THR A 581 67.03 -7.71 4.94
CA THR A 581 67.88 -8.78 4.38
C THR A 581 69.27 -8.80 5.08
N PRO A 582 69.76 -9.96 5.59
CA PRO A 582 71.07 -10.02 6.24
C PRO A 582 72.25 -9.86 5.26
N PRO A 583 73.41 -9.32 5.68
CA PRO A 583 74.59 -9.21 4.81
C PRO A 583 75.25 -10.58 4.55
N ILE A 584 75.46 -10.92 3.27
CA ILE A 584 75.97 -12.23 2.83
C ILE A 584 77.49 -12.35 3.09
N ASN A 585 77.93 -13.34 3.88
CA ASN A 585 79.34 -13.62 4.22
C ASN A 585 79.93 -14.75 3.34
N LEU A 586 80.20 -14.48 2.06
CA LEU A 586 80.81 -15.44 1.14
C LEU A 586 82.27 -15.08 0.78
N ALA A 587 82.97 -16.03 0.16
CA ALA A 587 84.25 -15.79 -0.48
C ALA A 587 84.01 -14.96 -1.76
N ASP A 588 85.04 -14.34 -2.31
CA ASP A 588 84.92 -13.57 -3.56
C ASP A 588 86.30 -13.55 -4.23
N LEU A 589 86.49 -14.43 -5.21
CA LEU A 589 87.70 -14.64 -5.98
C LEU A 589 87.70 -13.80 -7.26
N THR A 590 88.45 -12.70 -7.23
CA THR A 590 88.68 -11.90 -8.44
C THR A 590 90.04 -12.20 -9.08
N ALA A 591 90.09 -12.19 -10.42
CA ALA A 591 91.33 -12.18 -11.18
C ALA A 591 91.95 -10.77 -11.13
N ASN A 592 92.62 -10.45 -10.04
CA ASN A 592 93.13 -9.11 -9.74
C ASN A 592 94.06 -8.54 -10.83
N SER A 593 94.91 -9.37 -11.46
CA SER A 593 95.70 -8.93 -12.64
C SER A 593 96.14 -10.08 -13.54
N VAL A 594 96.31 -9.79 -14.83
CA VAL A 594 96.97 -10.67 -15.81
C VAL A 594 98.01 -9.89 -16.60
N THR A 595 99.23 -10.42 -16.66
CA THR A 595 100.39 -9.77 -17.30
C THR A 595 101.16 -10.74 -18.18
N CYS A 596 101.58 -10.28 -19.34
CA CYS A 596 102.40 -11.03 -20.29
C CYS A 596 103.17 -10.05 -21.20
N PRO A 597 104.28 -10.48 -21.83
CA PRO A 597 104.94 -9.70 -22.88
C PRO A 597 103.98 -9.31 -24.00
N ASN A 598 104.15 -8.12 -24.57
CA ASN A 598 103.20 -7.54 -25.54
C ASN A 598 103.44 -7.99 -27.00
N LYS A 599 104.46 -8.81 -27.27
CA LYS A 599 104.78 -9.34 -28.60
C LYS A 599 105.32 -10.76 -28.49
N ILE A 600 104.95 -11.63 -29.41
CA ILE A 600 105.47 -13.01 -29.49
C ILE A 600 105.53 -13.46 -30.95
N LYS A 601 106.58 -14.21 -31.32
CA LYS A 601 106.62 -14.88 -32.63
C LYS A 601 105.89 -16.21 -32.57
N ASN A 602 105.18 -16.59 -33.63
CA ASN A 602 104.48 -17.87 -33.71
C ASN A 602 105.46 -19.04 -33.44
N GLY A 603 105.00 -20.04 -32.69
CA GLY A 603 105.79 -21.19 -32.23
C GLY A 603 106.67 -20.97 -30.98
N LYS A 604 106.83 -19.72 -30.50
CA LYS A 604 107.61 -19.42 -29.27
C LYS A 604 106.73 -19.42 -28.01
N LYS A 605 107.35 -19.61 -26.84
CA LYS A 605 106.64 -19.63 -25.54
C LYS A 605 106.49 -18.22 -24.97
N LEU A 606 105.26 -17.81 -24.69
CA LEU A 606 104.88 -16.59 -23.97
C LEU A 606 104.55 -16.95 -22.51
N ALA A 607 105.23 -16.33 -21.57
CA ALA A 607 104.93 -16.46 -20.15
C ALA A 607 103.80 -15.51 -19.73
N ILE A 608 102.72 -16.07 -19.22
CA ILE A 608 101.54 -15.39 -18.68
C ILE A 608 101.57 -15.52 -17.16
N LYS A 609 101.35 -14.40 -16.46
CA LYS A 609 101.25 -14.35 -15.00
C LYS A 609 99.89 -13.75 -14.61
N ALA A 610 99.07 -14.55 -13.95
CA ALA A 610 97.81 -14.13 -13.33
C ALA A 610 97.96 -14.02 -11.81
N VAL A 611 97.26 -13.06 -11.20
CA VAL A 611 97.14 -12.91 -9.75
C VAL A 611 95.68 -13.06 -9.39
N ILE A 612 95.33 -14.15 -8.70
CA ILE A 612 93.97 -14.40 -8.20
C ILE A 612 93.91 -13.95 -6.74
N LYS A 613 92.90 -13.19 -6.35
CA LYS A 613 92.76 -12.63 -5.00
C LYS A 613 91.38 -12.97 -4.46
N ASN A 614 91.33 -13.44 -3.21
CA ASN A 614 90.07 -13.49 -2.48
C ASN A 614 89.81 -12.13 -1.82
N VAL A 615 88.89 -11.33 -2.33
CA VAL A 615 88.43 -10.06 -1.75
C VAL A 615 87.25 -10.25 -0.77
N GLY A 616 86.69 -11.46 -0.71
CA GLY A 616 85.55 -11.82 0.12
C GLY A 616 85.88 -11.93 1.61
N LYS A 617 84.83 -12.16 2.40
CA LYS A 617 84.92 -12.12 3.88
C LYS A 617 85.36 -13.45 4.49
N VAL A 618 85.17 -14.57 3.79
CA VAL A 618 85.58 -15.91 4.22
C VAL A 618 86.65 -16.52 3.31
N THR A 619 87.30 -17.60 3.76
CA THR A 619 88.32 -18.32 2.99
C THR A 619 87.69 -19.05 1.81
N ALA A 620 88.24 -18.84 0.61
CA ALA A 620 87.87 -19.56 -0.59
C ALA A 620 88.54 -20.95 -0.58
N SER A 621 87.79 -22.00 -0.90
CA SER A 621 88.34 -23.36 -1.10
C SER A 621 89.27 -23.39 -2.32
N ALA A 622 89.95 -24.52 -2.55
CA ALA A 622 90.76 -24.66 -3.77
C ALA A 622 89.85 -24.70 -5.01
N SER A 623 90.26 -24.03 -6.09
CA SER A 623 89.51 -23.92 -7.34
C SER A 623 90.42 -24.02 -8.56
N SER A 624 89.92 -23.60 -9.73
CA SER A 624 90.66 -23.62 -10.99
C SER A 624 90.70 -22.25 -11.64
N VAL A 625 91.73 -22.02 -12.45
CA VAL A 625 91.84 -20.84 -13.32
C VAL A 625 92.12 -21.29 -14.75
N GLN A 626 91.35 -20.74 -15.70
CA GLN A 626 91.51 -20.98 -17.13
C GLN A 626 92.06 -19.73 -17.84
N PHE A 627 92.90 -19.96 -18.85
CA PHE A 627 93.56 -18.93 -19.66
C PHE A 627 93.06 -19.02 -21.09
N TYR A 628 92.72 -17.88 -21.70
CA TYR A 628 92.16 -17.81 -23.05
C TYR A 628 92.91 -16.79 -23.92
N LEU A 629 92.93 -17.04 -25.22
CA LEU A 629 93.34 -16.08 -26.24
C LEU A 629 92.09 -15.48 -26.86
N SER A 630 91.97 -14.16 -26.81
CA SER A 630 90.80 -13.42 -27.30
C SER A 630 91.19 -12.39 -28.36
N ALA A 631 90.31 -12.17 -29.34
CA ALA A 631 90.39 -11.04 -30.25
C ALA A 631 89.79 -9.75 -29.63
N ASN A 632 88.99 -9.87 -28.57
CA ASN A 632 88.30 -8.76 -27.92
C ASN A 632 88.94 -8.41 -26.54
N LYS A 633 88.70 -7.17 -26.09
CA LYS A 633 89.21 -6.66 -24.80
C LYS A 633 88.16 -6.72 -23.68
N ASP A 634 87.02 -7.37 -23.91
CA ASP A 634 85.90 -7.40 -22.97
C ASP A 634 86.21 -8.37 -21.82
N ASN A 635 85.99 -7.95 -20.58
CA ASN A 635 86.21 -8.78 -19.40
C ASN A 635 84.92 -9.27 -18.75
N SER A 636 83.76 -9.13 -19.39
CA SER A 636 82.47 -9.65 -18.90
C SER A 636 82.19 -11.10 -19.31
N THR A 637 82.79 -11.58 -20.41
CA THR A 637 82.57 -12.95 -20.93
C THR A 637 83.84 -13.57 -21.55
N ILE A 638 83.83 -14.90 -21.67
CA ILE A 638 84.82 -15.72 -22.38
C ILE A 638 84.25 -16.35 -23.68
N ASP A 639 82.99 -16.09 -24.01
CA ASP A 639 82.34 -16.72 -25.16
C ASP A 639 83.04 -16.34 -26.47
N GLY A 640 83.34 -17.35 -27.28
CA GLY A 640 84.09 -17.19 -28.55
C GLY A 640 85.61 -17.05 -28.40
N ASP A 641 86.16 -17.14 -27.18
CA ASP A 641 87.61 -17.09 -26.95
C ASP A 641 88.27 -18.48 -27.00
N THR A 642 89.50 -18.55 -27.49
CA THR A 642 90.22 -19.82 -27.62
C THR A 642 90.86 -20.21 -26.30
N LEU A 643 90.43 -21.32 -25.68
CA LEU A 643 91.03 -21.84 -24.45
C LEU A 643 92.50 -22.26 -24.69
N LEU A 644 93.41 -21.69 -23.89
CA LEU A 644 94.83 -22.02 -23.92
C LEU A 644 95.19 -23.14 -22.95
N GLY A 645 94.51 -23.23 -21.81
CA GLY A 645 94.72 -24.24 -20.78
C GLY A 645 94.27 -23.81 -19.39
N SER A 646 94.41 -24.71 -18.42
CA SER A 646 93.99 -24.50 -17.01
C SER A 646 95.10 -24.77 -16.01
N LYS A 647 94.96 -24.19 -14.80
CA LYS A 647 95.80 -24.45 -13.62
C LYS A 647 94.94 -24.48 -12.35
N SER A 648 95.41 -25.18 -11.32
CA SER A 648 94.79 -25.17 -10.00
C SER A 648 95.13 -23.91 -9.21
N VAL A 649 94.14 -23.34 -8.53
CA VAL A 649 94.29 -22.31 -7.51
C VAL A 649 94.09 -22.99 -6.15
N ARG A 650 95.02 -22.81 -5.21
CA ARG A 650 94.89 -23.40 -3.88
C ARG A 650 93.91 -22.56 -3.05
N SER A 651 93.44 -23.12 -1.94
CA SER A 651 92.60 -22.38 -1.00
C SER A 651 93.27 -21.03 -0.63
N LEU A 652 92.46 -19.98 -0.65
CA LEU A 652 92.87 -18.60 -0.49
C LEU A 652 92.10 -17.96 0.67
N SER A 653 92.80 -17.72 1.78
CA SER A 653 92.23 -16.98 2.90
C SER A 653 91.83 -15.56 2.49
N LYS A 654 90.90 -14.95 3.24
CA LYS A 654 90.42 -13.59 2.98
C LYS A 654 91.57 -12.59 2.73
N LYS A 655 91.40 -11.73 1.74
CA LYS A 655 92.35 -10.68 1.28
C LYS A 655 93.70 -11.19 0.75
N ARG A 656 93.93 -12.51 0.68
CA ARG A 656 95.19 -13.09 0.15
C ARG A 656 95.13 -13.24 -1.36
N SER A 657 96.31 -13.34 -1.98
CA SER A 657 96.46 -13.55 -3.42
C SER A 657 97.40 -14.71 -3.74
N GLN A 658 97.16 -15.38 -4.86
CA GLN A 658 98.03 -16.41 -5.41
C GLN A 658 98.47 -16.02 -6.82
N ILE A 659 99.76 -16.17 -7.10
CA ILE A 659 100.34 -15.96 -8.43
C ILE A 659 100.30 -17.29 -9.19
N ILE A 660 99.65 -17.30 -10.35
CA ILE A 660 99.58 -18.44 -11.26
C ILE A 660 100.36 -18.10 -12.53
N LYS A 661 101.28 -18.97 -12.92
CA LYS A 661 102.09 -18.82 -14.15
C LYS A 661 101.67 -19.87 -15.18
N TYR A 662 101.46 -19.43 -16.41
CA TYR A 662 101.15 -20.30 -17.55
C TYR A 662 102.05 -19.96 -18.74
N ASN A 663 102.60 -20.96 -19.41
CA ASN A 663 103.46 -20.76 -20.58
C ASN A 663 102.70 -21.21 -21.83
N TRP A 664 102.21 -20.26 -22.60
CA TRP A 664 101.52 -20.54 -23.86
C TRP A 664 102.54 -20.62 -25.00
N LYS A 665 102.58 -21.73 -25.74
CA LYS A 665 103.33 -21.81 -27.00
C LYS A 665 102.46 -21.19 -28.09
N ALA A 666 102.82 -20.00 -28.57
CA ALA A 666 102.03 -19.27 -29.55
C ALA A 666 101.77 -20.14 -30.78
N ASN A 667 100.50 -20.28 -31.14
CA ASN A 667 100.02 -21.08 -32.26
C ASN A 667 98.84 -20.39 -32.97
N ALA A 668 98.82 -19.05 -32.95
CA ALA A 668 97.78 -18.22 -33.54
C ALA A 668 98.28 -17.54 -34.82
N THR A 669 97.36 -17.14 -35.69
CA THR A 669 97.67 -16.35 -36.89
C THR A 669 98.25 -14.99 -36.53
N HIS A 670 98.98 -14.37 -37.46
CA HIS A 670 99.55 -13.04 -37.28
C HIS A 670 98.43 -12.03 -36.99
N GLY A 671 98.51 -11.33 -35.85
CA GLY A 671 97.39 -10.51 -35.42
C GLY A 671 97.53 -9.89 -34.04
N THR A 672 96.50 -9.14 -33.67
CA THR A 672 96.33 -8.51 -32.36
C THR A 672 95.41 -9.36 -31.49
N TYR A 673 95.84 -9.69 -30.28
CA TYR A 673 95.06 -10.49 -29.32
C TYR A 673 95.17 -9.93 -27.90
N TYR A 674 94.40 -10.52 -26.99
CA TYR A 674 94.44 -10.33 -25.55
C TYR A 674 94.48 -11.70 -24.85
N ILE A 675 95.03 -11.74 -23.63
CA ILE A 675 94.94 -12.92 -22.77
C ILE A 675 93.85 -12.66 -21.73
N LYS A 676 92.83 -13.51 -21.68
CA LYS A 676 91.84 -13.49 -20.60
C LYS A 676 92.11 -14.60 -19.59
N VAL A 677 91.73 -14.34 -18.36
CA VAL A 677 91.84 -15.27 -17.24
C VAL A 677 90.51 -15.28 -16.50
N LYS A 678 89.91 -16.45 -16.33
CA LYS A 678 88.73 -16.66 -15.49
C LYS A 678 89.16 -17.47 -14.27
N CYS A 679 89.13 -16.85 -13.08
CA CYS A 679 89.24 -17.62 -11.83
C CYS A 679 87.91 -18.28 -11.48
N ASP A 680 88.02 -19.29 -10.63
CA ASP A 680 86.97 -20.27 -10.39
C ASP A 680 86.25 -20.71 -11.67
N SER A 681 87.02 -21.12 -12.68
CA SER A 681 86.47 -21.35 -14.02
C SER A 681 85.39 -22.45 -14.09
N GLY A 682 85.30 -23.29 -13.07
CA GLY A 682 84.26 -24.32 -12.93
C GLY A 682 83.08 -23.91 -12.04
N ASN A 683 83.02 -22.65 -11.57
CA ASN A 683 82.03 -22.13 -10.61
C ASN A 683 81.90 -23.06 -9.38
N ALA A 684 83.03 -23.52 -8.84
CA ALA A 684 83.08 -24.48 -7.75
C ALA A 684 82.91 -23.83 -6.36
N ILE A 685 82.99 -22.50 -6.29
CA ILE A 685 82.87 -21.73 -5.06
C ILE A 685 81.68 -20.79 -5.25
N SER A 686 80.75 -20.77 -4.29
CA SER A 686 79.70 -19.75 -4.26
C SER A 686 80.27 -18.46 -3.69
N GLU A 687 80.18 -17.39 -4.47
CA GLU A 687 80.84 -16.13 -4.21
C GLU A 687 79.86 -15.01 -3.87
N SER A 688 80.32 -13.95 -3.18
CA SER A 688 79.49 -12.76 -2.97
C SER A 688 79.29 -11.92 -4.23
N ASN A 689 80.08 -12.17 -5.28
CA ASN A 689 79.94 -11.54 -6.59
C ASN A 689 80.54 -12.46 -7.67
N GLU A 690 79.67 -13.11 -8.45
CA GLU A 690 80.08 -14.05 -9.51
C GLU A 690 80.56 -13.35 -10.80
N ASP A 691 80.34 -12.04 -10.91
CA ASP A 691 80.60 -11.28 -12.14
C ASP A 691 82.02 -10.73 -12.24
N ASN A 692 82.85 -10.89 -11.20
CA ASN A 692 84.16 -10.25 -11.10
C ASN A 692 85.36 -11.20 -11.36
N ASN A 693 85.08 -12.41 -11.83
CA ASN A 693 86.04 -13.51 -11.93
C ASN A 693 86.91 -13.45 -13.20
N ILE A 694 86.61 -12.56 -14.14
CA ILE A 694 87.30 -12.46 -15.43
C ILE A 694 88.18 -11.21 -15.51
N LYS A 695 89.42 -11.40 -15.96
CA LYS A 695 90.36 -10.30 -16.25
C LYS A 695 91.05 -10.47 -17.58
N VAL A 696 91.24 -9.35 -18.27
CA VAL A 696 91.91 -9.26 -19.57
C VAL A 696 93.27 -8.56 -19.47
N SER A 697 94.25 -9.03 -20.24
CA SER A 697 95.58 -8.45 -20.31
C SER A 697 95.61 -7.18 -21.15
N LYS A 698 96.77 -6.51 -21.16
CA LYS A 698 97.06 -5.55 -22.24
C LYS A 698 97.18 -6.29 -23.58
N LYS A 699 96.99 -5.54 -24.68
CA LYS A 699 97.13 -6.03 -26.06
C LYS A 699 98.48 -6.73 -26.28
N ILE A 700 98.41 -7.90 -26.93
CA ILE A 700 99.57 -8.65 -27.43
C ILE A 700 99.54 -8.73 -28.96
N THR A 701 100.72 -8.75 -29.59
CA THR A 701 100.85 -8.96 -31.05
C THR A 701 101.55 -10.28 -31.33
N VAL A 702 100.86 -11.18 -32.03
CA VAL A 702 101.44 -12.42 -32.56
C VAL A 702 102.00 -12.13 -33.95
N LYS A 703 103.30 -12.38 -34.11
CA LYS A 703 104.11 -12.08 -35.30
C LYS A 703 104.74 -13.31 -35.91
#